data_AF-M2SHV2-F1
#
_entry.id   AF-M2SHV2-F1
#
_cell.length_a   1.000
_cell.length_b   1.000
_cell.length_c   1.000
_cell.angle_alpha   90.00
_cell.angle_beta   90.00
_cell.angle_gamma   90.00
#
_symmetry.space_group_name_H-M   'P 1'
#
loop_
_entity.id
_entity.type
_entity.pdbx_description
1 polymer ?
#
loop_
_entity_poly.entity_id
_entity_poly.type
_entity_poly.pdbx_seq_one_letter_code
_entity_poly.pdbx_strand_id
1 'polypeptide(L)'
;MTTGFAASFWSSDYAGGLGVLFGKLQQGVQENQQILTVARMRADAEEVYGNSLAAITSATERIAGGFSRDEGASVRKAYEGVRTEMEAAAVNHKKIASNIRELVVSPFGRWCEAHAARVQNSQDDLQSRIKIHDRQADAVRKFRSQYYNKCRLVEDLEEEDKLAFQDPQSEAAQSPKVKVPTIKMSEPEDEEEEPIDLGDETYQPDQVKKILTHMLDNIKLSEVKVPILGTYQNCSTGADITEYIQKHMGATTISYAERIGQDMVAHGFLRLIGNVGNTFANSSRMNYQWKTKAFQITGLPEKKQPMTRSSTTMSNSSADSIAVDTPVGTVQEYLQGWNPLNNQYPNETPAERLRREAREADERYKASVKKLDSLRCNLEEAMVDHLKFMERCELDRLKAIKAVILDFSGAVSNVIPSLQSTVDKMMLFQETVQPLGDLRYMLENYRTGPFVPKVMTYENYYNSVDEQTFGVDLEARARSDKKRVPIIITTILTFLDNHYPDLEGDEARRGIWLVDVPLSQTHTLRSEINTGKRFPDDLLEKYDVPIVASVLKLYLLELPDSLVSSHVYEIVKTIYSTTATDVSEETRISVIQSTLGQLRLANIATLDAICTHFTRLIELTSADETYVTALANTLAPCILRPKQESSLTMNERYSYRLVRDLFAHKDAIFGELKRASTLTHSSSGAQRPRAISTDESNRRANMEERQRAIAAQRSPRATSPAPGSRVSGSHRRDRSATRFPVNTSSPTDSRKANGNRGSLEVPGSDDSSTGEIAPATTNGAPEATPVEHPAPSSTRVPFPRKTAGSLTRGNRDSTGSTRSEDTASRGVTLEDKPMDD
;
A
#
# COMPACT_ATOMS: atom_id res chain seq x y z
N MET A 1 -6.20 27.82 -52.41
CA MET A 1 -6.79 28.48 -51.22
C MET A 1 -6.34 27.69 -50.00
N THR A 2 -6.04 28.32 -48.87
CA THR A 2 -5.73 27.61 -47.62
C THR A 2 -7.02 27.04 -47.02
N THR A 3 -7.02 25.74 -46.70
CA THR A 3 -8.15 25.06 -46.05
C THR A 3 -8.21 25.45 -44.57
N GLY A 4 -9.25 26.20 -44.20
CA GLY A 4 -9.59 26.58 -42.82
C GLY A 4 -11.09 26.41 -42.58
N PHE A 5 -11.55 26.58 -41.34
CA PHE A 5 -12.92 26.20 -40.93
C PHE A 5 -13.99 26.93 -41.76
N ALA A 6 -13.79 28.22 -42.03
CA ALA A 6 -14.69 29.06 -42.82
C ALA A 6 -14.81 28.65 -44.31
N ALA A 7 -13.99 27.71 -44.79
CA ALA A 7 -14.04 27.15 -46.14
C ALA A 7 -14.45 25.67 -46.18
N SER A 8 -14.70 25.02 -45.04
CA SER A 8 -14.82 23.54 -44.97
C SER A 8 -16.05 23.01 -44.22
N PHE A 9 -16.74 23.82 -43.41
CA PHE A 9 -17.91 23.38 -42.63
C PHE A 9 -19.25 23.94 -43.15
N TRP A 10 -19.45 23.88 -44.46
CA TRP A 10 -20.69 24.28 -45.12
C TRP A 10 -21.56 23.07 -45.50
N SER A 11 -22.88 23.25 -45.48
CA SER A 11 -23.87 22.27 -45.93
C SER A 11 -25.11 23.01 -46.48
N SER A 12 -25.93 22.34 -47.29
CA SER A 12 -27.10 22.96 -47.95
C SER A 12 -28.24 23.36 -46.99
N ASP A 13 -28.18 22.89 -45.74
CA ASP A 13 -29.06 23.24 -44.62
C ASP A 13 -28.38 24.17 -43.59
N TYR A 14 -27.09 24.50 -43.78
CA TYR A 14 -26.14 25.13 -42.83
C TYR A 14 -25.93 24.36 -41.50
N ALA A 15 -26.98 23.74 -40.95
CA ALA A 15 -26.97 23.05 -39.67
C ALA A 15 -26.08 21.79 -39.67
N GLY A 16 -26.06 21.01 -40.74
CA GLY A 16 -25.21 19.81 -40.84
C GLY A 16 -23.72 20.08 -40.69
N GLY A 17 -23.19 21.09 -41.41
CA GLY A 17 -21.78 21.48 -41.36
C GLY A 17 -21.36 21.98 -39.98
N LEU A 18 -22.18 22.83 -39.36
CA LEU A 18 -21.95 23.30 -37.99
C LEU A 18 -22.08 22.17 -36.96
N GLY A 19 -23.03 21.24 -37.15
CA GLY A 19 -23.23 20.09 -36.26
C GLY A 19 -22.00 19.19 -36.18
N VAL A 20 -21.35 18.92 -37.32
CA VAL A 20 -20.08 18.18 -37.37
C VAL A 20 -18.96 18.95 -36.65
N LEU A 21 -18.80 20.25 -36.91
CA LEU A 21 -17.75 21.04 -36.28
C LEU A 21 -17.93 21.17 -34.77
N PHE A 22 -19.09 21.63 -34.31
CA PHE A 22 -19.33 21.82 -32.88
C PHE A 22 -19.36 20.49 -32.12
N GLY A 23 -19.79 19.39 -32.76
CA GLY A 23 -19.59 18.05 -32.21
C GLY A 23 -18.11 17.73 -31.92
N LYS A 24 -17.18 18.18 -32.78
CA LYS A 24 -15.73 18.03 -32.55
C LYS A 24 -15.14 19.04 -31.57
N LEU A 25 -15.61 20.28 -31.54
CA LEU A 25 -15.18 21.26 -30.53
C LEU A 25 -15.63 20.84 -29.12
N GLN A 26 -16.85 20.32 -28.98
CA GLN A 26 -17.36 19.76 -27.72
C GLN A 26 -16.65 18.45 -27.33
N GLN A 27 -16.20 17.64 -28.30
CA GLN A 27 -15.26 16.53 -28.02
C GLN A 27 -13.93 17.09 -27.46
N GLY A 28 -13.40 18.17 -28.03
CA GLY A 28 -12.18 18.84 -27.55
C GLY A 28 -12.29 19.37 -26.12
N VAL A 29 -13.48 19.80 -25.69
CA VAL A 29 -13.76 20.15 -24.29
C VAL A 29 -13.67 18.91 -23.37
N GLN A 30 -14.17 17.75 -23.81
CA GLN A 30 -14.10 16.51 -23.04
C GLN A 30 -12.67 15.95 -22.96
N GLU A 31 -11.88 16.06 -24.03
CA GLU A 31 -10.44 15.71 -24.05
C GLU A 31 -9.66 16.52 -22.99
N ASN A 32 -9.94 17.82 -22.87
CA ASN A 32 -9.33 18.66 -21.83
C ASN A 32 -9.66 18.13 -20.41
N GLN A 33 -10.91 17.72 -20.18
CA GLN A 33 -11.35 17.18 -18.89
C GLN A 33 -10.73 15.80 -18.59
N GLN A 34 -10.44 14.99 -19.60
CA GLN A 34 -9.67 13.74 -19.44
C GLN A 34 -8.23 14.04 -18.98
N ILE A 35 -7.56 15.01 -19.59
CA ILE A 35 -6.20 15.45 -19.19
C ILE A 35 -6.19 15.96 -17.74
N LEU A 36 -7.16 16.79 -17.35
CA LEU A 36 -7.33 17.23 -15.97
C LEU A 36 -7.56 16.08 -14.98
N THR A 37 -8.29 15.05 -15.40
CA THR A 37 -8.57 13.87 -14.57
C THR A 37 -7.30 13.05 -14.34
N VAL A 38 -6.47 12.84 -15.37
CA VAL A 38 -5.16 12.19 -15.25
C VAL A 38 -4.24 12.97 -14.30
N ALA A 39 -4.18 14.30 -14.42
CA ALA A 39 -3.35 15.13 -13.56
C ALA A 39 -3.81 15.08 -12.09
N ARG A 40 -5.12 15.14 -11.83
CA ARG A 40 -5.70 14.99 -10.47
C ARG A 40 -5.35 13.62 -9.87
N MET A 41 -5.68 12.53 -10.58
CA MET A 41 -5.42 11.17 -10.10
C MET A 41 -3.93 10.90 -9.83
N ARG A 42 -3.00 11.50 -10.61
CA ARG A 42 -1.57 11.39 -10.31
C ARG A 42 -1.20 12.15 -9.03
N ALA A 43 -1.67 13.38 -8.85
CA ALA A 43 -1.38 14.15 -7.64
C ALA A 43 -1.91 13.45 -6.37
N ASP A 44 -3.12 12.88 -6.45
CA ASP A 44 -3.75 12.17 -5.33
C ASP A 44 -2.98 10.86 -5.00
N ALA A 45 -2.50 10.14 -6.01
CA ALA A 45 -1.67 8.95 -5.83
C ALA A 45 -0.29 9.27 -5.20
N GLU A 46 0.36 10.36 -5.63
CA GLU A 46 1.64 10.82 -5.07
C GLU A 46 1.48 11.25 -3.60
N GLU A 47 0.36 11.89 -3.24
CA GLU A 47 0.05 12.23 -1.85
C GLU A 47 -0.21 10.99 -0.99
N VAL A 48 -0.99 10.01 -1.47
CA VAL A 48 -1.22 8.73 -0.76
C VAL A 48 0.09 7.97 -0.56
N TYR A 49 0.98 7.95 -1.56
CA TYR A 49 2.29 7.34 -1.44
C TYR A 49 3.18 8.08 -0.42
N GLY A 50 3.27 9.41 -0.50
CA GLY A 50 4.01 10.22 0.46
C GLY A 50 3.46 10.14 1.89
N ASN A 51 2.15 9.99 2.09
CA ASN A 51 1.56 9.71 3.39
C ASN A 51 1.91 8.30 3.89
N SER A 52 1.96 7.31 3.00
CA SER A 52 2.35 5.93 3.34
C SER A 52 3.81 5.82 3.78
N LEU A 53 4.72 6.54 3.11
CA LEU A 53 6.13 6.63 3.51
C LEU A 53 6.30 7.33 4.87
N ALA A 54 5.60 8.45 5.10
CA ALA A 54 5.65 9.17 6.38
C ALA A 54 5.17 8.32 7.57
N ALA A 55 4.26 7.36 7.35
CA ALA A 55 3.77 6.48 8.40
C ALA A 55 4.84 5.52 8.95
N ILE A 56 5.89 5.18 8.17
CA ILE A 56 6.93 4.19 8.51
C ILE A 56 7.63 4.55 9.83
N THR A 57 8.03 5.82 10.01
CA THR A 57 8.66 6.32 11.25
C THR A 57 7.79 6.00 12.47
N SER A 58 6.49 6.35 12.41
CA SER A 58 5.54 6.12 13.50
C SER A 58 5.15 4.66 13.72
N ALA A 59 5.37 3.78 12.74
CA ALA A 59 5.09 2.35 12.83
C ALA A 59 6.25 1.60 13.48
N THR A 60 7.49 1.94 13.10
CA THR A 60 8.71 1.31 13.65
C THR A 60 8.98 1.73 15.09
N GLU A 61 8.65 2.95 15.49
CA GLU A 61 8.76 3.42 16.88
C GLU A 61 7.86 2.65 17.88
N ARG A 62 6.84 1.93 17.41
CA ARG A 62 5.98 1.07 18.26
C ARG A 62 6.65 -0.25 18.65
N ILE A 63 7.78 -0.60 18.02
CA ILE A 63 8.51 -1.85 18.28
C ILE A 63 9.41 -1.66 19.51
N ALA A 64 8.82 -1.87 20.68
CA ALA A 64 9.52 -1.75 21.96
C ALA A 64 10.69 -2.75 22.08
N GLY A 65 11.83 -2.28 22.60
CA GLY A 65 12.98 -3.13 22.95
C GLY A 65 13.91 -3.52 21.79
N GLY A 66 13.70 -3.01 20.58
CA GLY A 66 14.64 -3.13 19.45
C GLY A 66 15.86 -2.20 19.59
N PHE A 67 16.32 -1.62 18.46
CA PHE A 67 17.56 -0.82 18.34
C PHE A 67 17.81 0.25 19.41
N SER A 68 16.76 0.73 20.10
CA SER A 68 16.87 1.59 21.28
C SER A 68 17.84 1.07 22.35
N ARG A 69 18.06 -0.25 22.43
CA ARG A 69 18.97 -0.88 23.40
C ARG A 69 20.45 -0.88 22.99
N ASP A 70 20.75 -0.72 21.71
CA ASP A 70 22.11 -0.92 21.16
C ASP A 70 22.80 0.43 20.88
N GLU A 71 22.99 1.23 21.93
CA GLU A 71 23.68 2.52 21.87
C GLU A 71 25.18 2.35 21.56
N GLY A 72 25.50 2.32 20.26
CA GLY A 72 26.86 2.26 19.73
C GLY A 72 26.98 1.45 18.45
N ALA A 73 26.09 0.47 18.26
CA ALA A 73 26.11 -0.44 17.12
C ALA A 73 25.97 0.30 15.76
N SER A 74 26.71 -0.16 14.76
CA SER A 74 26.69 0.36 13.39
C SER A 74 25.35 0.10 12.69
N VAL A 75 24.75 -1.08 12.86
CA VAL A 75 23.43 -1.43 12.28
C VAL A 75 22.34 -0.45 12.75
N ARG A 76 22.39 0.00 14.01
CA ARG A 76 21.46 1.02 14.53
C ARG A 76 21.55 2.33 13.75
N LYS A 77 22.78 2.82 13.49
CA LYS A 77 23.00 4.07 12.74
C LYS A 77 22.53 3.95 11.30
N ALA A 78 22.79 2.82 10.66
CA ALA A 78 22.30 2.53 9.31
C ALA A 78 20.76 2.51 9.26
N TYR A 79 20.11 1.88 10.25
CA TYR A 79 18.65 1.87 10.40
C TYR A 79 18.07 3.28 10.63
N GLU A 80 18.64 4.07 11.55
CA GLU A 80 18.23 5.45 11.82
C GLU A 80 18.38 6.35 10.57
N GLY A 81 19.45 6.15 9.80
CA GLY A 81 19.68 6.79 8.51
C GLY A 81 18.63 6.43 7.45
N VAL A 82 18.39 5.14 7.22
CA VAL A 82 17.37 4.66 6.27
C VAL A 82 15.97 5.18 6.64
N ARG A 83 15.62 5.19 7.93
CA ARG A 83 14.35 5.76 8.42
C ARG A 83 14.23 7.25 8.10
N THR A 84 15.32 8.01 8.23
CA THR A 84 15.36 9.46 7.94
C THR A 84 15.17 9.75 6.45
N GLU A 85 15.76 8.94 5.56
CA GLU A 85 15.59 9.13 4.11
C GLU A 85 14.22 8.66 3.59
N MET A 86 13.53 7.72 4.28
CA MET A 86 12.10 7.46 4.02
C MET A 86 11.22 8.70 4.27
N GLU A 87 11.52 9.48 5.32
CA GLU A 87 10.80 10.71 5.62
C GLU A 87 11.13 11.84 4.62
N ALA A 88 12.40 11.93 4.18
CA ALA A 88 12.78 12.83 3.08
C ALA A 88 12.08 12.48 1.76
N ALA A 89 11.98 11.18 1.42
CA ALA A 89 11.23 10.70 0.27
C ALA A 89 9.73 11.02 0.39
N ALA A 90 9.13 10.84 1.57
CA ALA A 90 7.74 11.20 1.85
C ALA A 90 7.44 12.68 1.55
N VAL A 91 8.33 13.59 1.96
CA VAL A 91 8.22 15.04 1.66
C VAL A 91 8.37 15.31 0.16
N ASN A 92 9.30 14.64 -0.53
CA ASN A 92 9.49 14.78 -1.97
C ASN A 92 8.25 14.35 -2.78
N HIS A 93 7.61 13.22 -2.45
CA HIS A 93 6.38 12.78 -3.12
C HIS A 93 5.20 13.74 -2.87
N LYS A 94 5.05 14.27 -1.65
CA LYS A 94 4.08 15.33 -1.35
C LYS A 94 4.34 16.61 -2.15
N LYS A 95 5.61 16.97 -2.38
CA LYS A 95 5.99 18.10 -3.24
C LYS A 95 5.58 17.88 -4.70
N ILE A 96 5.71 16.67 -5.24
CA ILE A 96 5.21 16.33 -6.59
C ILE A 96 3.68 16.53 -6.66
N ALA A 97 2.94 16.05 -5.66
CA ALA A 97 1.48 16.25 -5.60
C ALA A 97 1.09 17.74 -5.58
N SER A 98 1.79 18.57 -4.79
CA SER A 98 1.57 20.03 -4.75
C SER A 98 1.89 20.69 -6.10
N ASN A 99 3.07 20.41 -6.67
CA ASN A 99 3.50 20.93 -7.96
C ASN A 99 2.46 20.65 -9.07
N ILE A 100 1.92 19.42 -9.15
CA ILE A 100 0.91 19.06 -10.15
C ILE A 100 -0.39 19.85 -9.94
N ARG A 101 -0.84 20.03 -8.69
CA ARG A 101 -2.07 20.77 -8.39
C ARG A 101 -1.94 22.27 -8.69
N GLU A 102 -0.79 22.85 -8.35
CA GLU A 102 -0.50 24.28 -8.50
C GLU A 102 -0.17 24.67 -9.95
N LEU A 103 0.70 23.90 -10.63
CA LEU A 103 1.20 24.22 -11.97
C LEU A 103 0.30 23.70 -13.10
N VAL A 104 -0.52 22.66 -12.85
CA VAL A 104 -1.37 22.05 -13.89
C VAL A 104 -2.85 22.15 -13.54
N VAL A 105 -3.31 21.53 -12.46
CA VAL A 105 -4.76 21.33 -12.23
C VAL A 105 -5.49 22.66 -12.04
N SER A 106 -4.94 23.59 -11.25
CA SER A 106 -5.53 24.92 -10.99
C SER A 106 -5.53 25.86 -12.21
N PRO A 107 -4.41 26.09 -12.93
CA PRO A 107 -4.40 26.98 -14.10
C PRO A 107 -5.13 26.37 -15.30
N PHE A 108 -4.91 25.09 -15.62
CA PHE A 108 -5.58 24.47 -16.77
C PHE A 108 -7.08 24.32 -16.52
N GLY A 109 -7.52 23.97 -15.30
CA GLY A 109 -8.95 23.88 -14.97
C GLY A 109 -9.74 25.14 -15.32
N ARG A 110 -9.26 26.29 -14.84
CA ARG A 110 -9.84 27.61 -15.14
C ARG A 110 -9.77 27.96 -16.63
N TRP A 111 -8.70 27.56 -17.32
CA TRP A 111 -8.58 27.74 -18.78
C TRP A 111 -9.61 26.88 -19.54
N CYS A 112 -9.83 25.64 -19.13
CA CYS A 112 -10.79 24.71 -19.74
C CYS A 112 -12.24 25.20 -19.58
N GLU A 113 -12.61 25.65 -18.39
CA GLU A 113 -13.93 26.28 -18.12
C GLU A 113 -14.15 27.48 -19.05
N ALA A 114 -13.16 28.38 -19.14
CA ALA A 114 -13.23 29.53 -20.03
C ALA A 114 -13.25 29.16 -21.52
N HIS A 115 -12.61 28.06 -21.93
CA HIS A 115 -12.63 27.57 -23.32
C HIS A 115 -13.99 26.94 -23.66
N ALA A 116 -14.54 26.11 -22.78
CA ALA A 116 -15.87 25.52 -22.94
C ALA A 116 -16.94 26.60 -23.11
N ALA A 117 -16.90 27.67 -22.31
CA ALA A 117 -17.80 28.81 -22.45
C ALA A 117 -17.68 29.52 -23.82
N ARG A 118 -16.46 29.65 -24.39
CA ARG A 118 -16.28 30.23 -25.73
C ARG A 118 -16.87 29.35 -26.85
N VAL A 119 -16.71 28.03 -26.74
CA VAL A 119 -17.31 27.08 -27.70
C VAL A 119 -18.83 27.12 -27.59
N GLN A 120 -19.38 27.03 -26.38
CA GLN A 120 -20.81 26.99 -26.12
C GLN A 120 -21.52 28.28 -26.60
N ASN A 121 -21.04 29.46 -26.20
CA ASN A 121 -21.65 30.73 -26.61
C ASN A 121 -21.61 30.93 -28.15
N SER A 122 -20.56 30.45 -28.82
CA SER A 122 -20.43 30.47 -30.27
C SER A 122 -21.42 29.53 -30.96
N GLN A 123 -21.67 28.36 -30.36
CA GLN A 123 -22.64 27.38 -30.83
C GLN A 123 -24.07 27.91 -30.71
N ASP A 124 -24.42 28.50 -29.56
CA ASP A 124 -25.78 28.93 -29.25
C ASP A 124 -26.25 30.13 -30.10
N ASP A 125 -25.38 31.10 -30.39
CA ASP A 125 -25.69 32.22 -31.29
C ASP A 125 -25.97 31.74 -32.73
N LEU A 126 -25.10 30.91 -33.30
CA LEU A 126 -25.31 30.37 -34.64
C LEU A 126 -26.55 29.48 -34.73
N GLN A 127 -26.80 28.64 -33.70
CA GLN A 127 -28.04 27.88 -33.64
C GLN A 127 -29.28 28.77 -33.52
N SER A 128 -29.18 29.94 -32.87
CA SER A 128 -30.27 30.92 -32.83
C SER A 128 -30.54 31.52 -34.21
N ARG A 129 -29.48 31.93 -34.94
CA ARG A 129 -29.59 32.47 -36.31
C ARG A 129 -30.19 31.48 -37.29
N ILE A 130 -29.77 30.21 -37.25
CA ILE A 130 -30.35 29.13 -38.08
C ILE A 130 -31.84 28.96 -37.79
N LYS A 131 -32.26 28.90 -36.51
CA LYS A 131 -33.69 28.79 -36.14
C LYS A 131 -34.54 29.98 -36.66
N ILE A 132 -33.96 31.17 -36.79
CA ILE A 132 -34.62 32.35 -37.36
C ILE A 132 -34.69 32.25 -38.90
N HIS A 133 -33.58 31.90 -39.56
CA HIS A 133 -33.51 31.67 -41.00
C HIS A 133 -34.52 30.61 -41.45
N ASP A 134 -34.53 29.44 -40.82
CA ASP A 134 -35.35 28.31 -41.22
C ASP A 134 -36.85 28.61 -41.04
N ARG A 135 -37.21 29.33 -39.97
CA ARG A 135 -38.57 29.83 -39.74
C ARG A 135 -39.01 30.81 -40.84
N GLN A 136 -38.11 31.68 -41.32
CA GLN A 136 -38.40 32.55 -42.47
C GLN A 136 -38.48 31.74 -43.77
N ALA A 137 -37.64 30.72 -43.99
CA ALA A 137 -37.70 29.85 -45.16
C ALA A 137 -39.02 29.05 -45.21
N ASP A 138 -39.51 28.61 -44.05
CA ASP A 138 -40.84 28.04 -43.86
C ASP A 138 -41.96 29.01 -44.21
N ALA A 139 -41.83 30.28 -43.80
CA ALA A 139 -42.79 31.33 -44.12
C ALA A 139 -42.80 31.64 -45.62
N VAL A 140 -41.64 31.78 -46.27
CA VAL A 140 -41.50 31.96 -47.73
C VAL A 140 -42.14 30.80 -48.49
N ARG A 141 -41.91 29.55 -48.08
CA ARG A 141 -42.58 28.37 -48.67
C ARG A 141 -44.11 28.44 -48.55
N LYS A 142 -44.64 28.92 -47.42
CA LYS A 142 -46.09 29.10 -47.19
C LYS A 142 -46.67 30.26 -48.03
N PHE A 143 -46.01 31.43 -48.07
CA PHE A 143 -46.44 32.56 -48.89
C PHE A 143 -46.38 32.24 -50.39
N ARG A 144 -45.38 31.46 -50.84
CA ARG A 144 -45.33 30.92 -52.21
C ARG A 144 -46.58 30.10 -52.52
N SER A 145 -46.93 29.11 -51.68
CA SER A 145 -48.13 28.30 -51.90
C SER A 145 -49.43 29.12 -51.88
N GLN A 146 -49.52 30.14 -51.03
CA GLN A 146 -50.67 31.05 -51.01
C GLN A 146 -50.78 31.88 -52.30
N TYR A 147 -49.67 32.47 -52.77
CA TYR A 147 -49.61 33.21 -54.02
C TYR A 147 -49.97 32.33 -55.24
N TYR A 148 -49.32 31.18 -55.40
CA TYR A 148 -49.60 30.26 -56.52
C TYR A 148 -51.05 29.75 -56.52
N ASN A 149 -51.64 29.46 -55.35
CA ASN A 149 -53.05 29.11 -55.26
C ASN A 149 -53.96 30.29 -55.67
N LYS A 150 -53.61 31.53 -55.29
CA LYS A 150 -54.37 32.73 -55.68
C LYS A 150 -54.25 33.04 -57.18
N CYS A 151 -53.09 32.82 -57.80
CA CYS A 151 -52.94 32.88 -59.25
C CYS A 151 -53.85 31.88 -59.94
N ARG A 152 -53.82 30.60 -59.52
CA ARG A 152 -54.68 29.58 -60.14
C ARG A 152 -56.16 29.94 -59.99
N LEU A 153 -56.62 30.42 -58.83
CA LEU A 153 -58.00 30.88 -58.65
C LEU A 153 -58.39 32.11 -59.52
N VAL A 154 -57.42 32.87 -60.04
CA VAL A 154 -57.66 33.93 -61.03
C VAL A 154 -57.69 33.34 -62.45
N GLU A 155 -56.79 32.40 -62.76
CA GLU A 155 -56.77 31.67 -64.04
C GLU A 155 -58.05 30.84 -64.23
N ASP A 156 -58.43 30.04 -63.22
CA ASP A 156 -59.67 29.26 -63.13
C ASP A 156 -60.90 30.15 -63.45
N LEU A 157 -60.98 31.34 -62.85
CA LEU A 157 -62.07 32.30 -63.07
C LEU A 157 -62.00 33.00 -64.45
N GLU A 158 -60.80 33.31 -64.95
CA GLU A 158 -60.63 33.90 -66.29
C GLU A 158 -60.96 32.90 -67.41
N GLU A 159 -60.88 31.60 -67.16
CA GLU A 159 -61.43 30.57 -68.05
C GLU A 159 -62.96 30.45 -67.92
N GLU A 160 -63.53 30.51 -66.71
CA GLU A 160 -64.99 30.53 -66.50
C GLU A 160 -65.67 31.75 -67.17
N ASP A 161 -65.18 32.97 -66.94
CA ASP A 161 -65.68 34.19 -67.60
C ASP A 161 -65.62 34.07 -69.13
N LYS A 162 -64.54 33.48 -69.66
CA LYS A 162 -64.31 33.31 -71.10
C LYS A 162 -65.19 32.22 -71.74
N LEU A 163 -65.66 31.25 -70.96
CA LEU A 163 -66.66 30.26 -71.37
C LEU A 163 -68.09 30.82 -71.27
N ALA A 164 -68.36 31.71 -70.31
CA ALA A 164 -69.68 32.32 -70.09
C ALA A 164 -70.12 33.30 -71.21
N PHE A 165 -69.19 33.79 -72.04
CA PHE A 165 -69.44 34.78 -73.09
C PHE A 165 -69.52 34.20 -74.53
N GLN A 166 -69.83 32.91 -74.70
CA GLN A 166 -70.22 32.36 -76.02
C GLN A 166 -71.75 32.35 -76.20
N ASP A 167 -72.26 33.16 -77.13
CA ASP A 167 -73.69 33.22 -77.45
C ASP A 167 -74.21 31.91 -78.08
N PRO A 168 -75.33 31.33 -77.58
CA PRO A 168 -75.88 30.08 -78.10
C PRO A 168 -76.85 30.33 -79.26
N GLN A 169 -76.47 29.95 -80.49
CA GLN A 169 -77.40 29.92 -81.63
C GLN A 169 -77.30 28.67 -82.53
N SER A 170 -77.41 27.49 -81.92
CA SER A 170 -77.89 26.28 -82.59
C SER A 170 -78.57 25.31 -81.61
N GLU A 171 -79.84 25.01 -81.89
CA GLU A 171 -80.57 23.90 -81.25
C GLU A 171 -80.12 22.55 -81.90
N ALA A 172 -80.36 21.35 -81.35
CA ALA A 172 -81.26 20.95 -80.28
C ALA A 172 -80.80 19.62 -79.61
N ALA A 173 -81.49 19.24 -78.52
CA ALA A 173 -81.52 17.90 -77.90
C ALA A 173 -80.18 17.37 -77.31
N GLN A 174 -80.07 16.96 -76.04
CA GLN A 174 -81.08 16.45 -75.09
C GLN A 174 -80.81 16.93 -73.65
N SER A 175 -81.77 16.74 -72.74
CA SER A 175 -81.56 16.90 -71.29
C SER A 175 -82.25 15.78 -70.50
N PRO A 176 -81.64 15.32 -69.41
CA PRO A 176 -82.35 15.06 -68.17
C PRO A 176 -81.96 16.10 -67.11
N LYS A 177 -82.95 16.57 -66.33
CA LYS A 177 -82.75 17.59 -65.29
C LYS A 177 -82.35 16.93 -63.97
N VAL A 178 -81.33 17.46 -63.30
CA VAL A 178 -81.20 17.39 -61.83
C VAL A 178 -81.07 18.81 -61.30
N LYS A 179 -81.77 19.14 -60.22
CA LYS A 179 -81.80 20.49 -59.63
C LYS A 179 -80.75 20.62 -58.53
N VAL A 180 -80.12 21.79 -58.47
CA VAL A 180 -79.37 22.23 -57.28
C VAL A 180 -80.35 22.42 -56.11
N PRO A 181 -80.08 21.86 -54.92
CA PRO A 181 -80.82 22.21 -53.70
C PRO A 181 -80.35 23.58 -53.19
N THR A 182 -81.23 24.58 -53.21
CA THR A 182 -80.98 25.87 -52.55
C THR A 182 -81.01 25.71 -51.03
N ILE A 183 -80.18 26.45 -50.31
CA ILE A 183 -80.19 26.50 -48.83
C ILE A 183 -81.61 26.86 -48.35
N LYS A 184 -82.15 26.01 -47.46
CA LYS A 184 -83.25 26.36 -46.56
C LYS A 184 -82.78 26.12 -45.13
N MET A 185 -83.20 27.00 -44.23
CA MET A 185 -83.22 26.70 -42.80
C MET A 185 -84.48 25.86 -42.53
N SER A 186 -84.32 24.75 -41.82
CA SER A 186 -85.39 23.99 -41.18
C SER A 186 -85.06 23.85 -39.69
N GLU A 187 -86.11 23.77 -38.88
CA GLU A 187 -86.04 23.47 -37.45
C GLU A 187 -85.64 21.97 -37.26
N PRO A 188 -85.17 21.54 -36.06
CA PRO A 188 -84.51 20.24 -35.95
C PRO A 188 -85.47 19.10 -36.25
N GLU A 189 -85.11 18.30 -37.25
CA GLU A 189 -85.66 16.96 -37.46
C GLU A 189 -84.93 16.02 -36.47
N ASP A 190 -85.68 15.23 -35.70
CA ASP A 190 -85.11 14.31 -34.71
C ASP A 190 -84.22 13.28 -35.41
N GLU A 191 -82.93 13.21 -35.06
CA GLU A 191 -82.01 12.19 -35.57
C GLU A 191 -82.51 10.81 -35.10
N GLU A 192 -82.87 9.92 -36.03
CA GLU A 192 -83.16 8.52 -35.72
C GLU A 192 -81.88 7.87 -35.18
N GLU A 193 -81.72 7.80 -33.85
CA GLU A 193 -80.51 7.32 -33.19
C GLU A 193 -80.23 5.84 -33.56
N GLU A 194 -79.30 5.62 -34.49
CA GLU A 194 -78.88 4.29 -34.93
C GLU A 194 -78.34 3.44 -33.74
N PRO A 195 -78.62 2.12 -33.70
CA PRO A 195 -78.04 1.23 -32.69
C PRO A 195 -76.49 1.24 -32.74
N ILE A 196 -75.87 1.12 -31.57
CA ILE A 196 -74.42 1.27 -31.41
C ILE A 196 -73.80 -0.03 -30.91
N ASP A 197 -72.91 -0.61 -31.70
CA ASP A 197 -72.09 -1.75 -31.31
C ASP A 197 -70.97 -1.34 -30.35
N LEU A 198 -70.77 -2.10 -29.26
CA LEU A 198 -69.66 -1.93 -28.33
C LEU A 198 -69.14 -3.32 -27.93
N GLY A 199 -67.96 -3.70 -28.43
CA GLY A 199 -67.46 -5.07 -28.34
C GLY A 199 -68.27 -6.01 -29.24
N ASP A 200 -68.83 -7.07 -28.67
CA ASP A 200 -69.61 -8.09 -29.38
C ASP A 200 -71.13 -7.97 -29.11
N GLU A 201 -71.60 -6.87 -28.50
CA GLU A 201 -73.02 -6.57 -28.23
C GLU A 201 -73.49 -5.27 -28.90
N THR A 202 -74.67 -5.30 -29.54
CA THR A 202 -75.37 -4.13 -30.11
C THR A 202 -76.31 -3.51 -29.07
N TYR A 203 -76.12 -2.24 -28.74
CA TYR A 203 -76.94 -1.51 -27.77
C TYR A 203 -77.90 -0.53 -28.45
N GLN A 204 -79.15 -0.52 -27.99
CA GLN A 204 -80.12 0.52 -28.35
C GLN A 204 -79.73 1.86 -27.66
N PRO A 205 -80.09 3.02 -28.22
CA PRO A 205 -79.67 4.33 -27.69
C PRO A 205 -80.02 4.55 -26.20
N ASP A 206 -81.20 4.10 -25.79
CA ASP A 206 -81.68 4.11 -24.39
C ASP A 206 -80.82 3.28 -23.43
N GLN A 207 -80.10 2.26 -23.94
CA GLN A 207 -79.15 1.44 -23.19
C GLN A 207 -77.78 2.12 -23.17
N VAL A 208 -77.30 2.62 -24.31
CA VAL A 208 -76.06 3.42 -24.41
C VAL A 208 -76.11 4.61 -23.45
N LYS A 209 -77.24 5.31 -23.39
CA LYS A 209 -77.50 6.40 -22.45
C LYS A 209 -77.32 5.98 -20.99
N LYS A 210 -77.91 4.84 -20.58
CA LYS A 210 -77.76 4.30 -19.21
C LYS A 210 -76.31 3.91 -18.91
N ILE A 211 -75.61 3.29 -19.86
CA ILE A 211 -74.20 2.91 -19.75
C ILE A 211 -73.33 4.16 -19.59
N LEU A 212 -73.50 5.18 -20.45
CA LEU A 212 -72.73 6.43 -20.40
C LEU A 212 -73.00 7.25 -19.13
N THR A 213 -74.24 7.30 -18.63
CA THR A 213 -74.54 7.96 -17.34
C THR A 213 -73.81 7.24 -16.20
N HIS A 214 -73.94 5.91 -16.12
CA HIS A 214 -73.28 5.12 -15.09
C HIS A 214 -71.74 5.16 -15.20
N MET A 215 -71.18 5.33 -16.41
CA MET A 215 -69.76 5.62 -16.62
C MET A 215 -69.35 6.98 -16.07
N LEU A 216 -70.08 8.06 -16.40
CA LEU A 216 -69.73 9.41 -15.97
C LEU A 216 -69.90 9.64 -14.46
N ASP A 217 -70.78 8.89 -13.80
CA ASP A 217 -70.97 8.93 -12.34
C ASP A 217 -69.91 8.10 -11.57
N ASN A 218 -69.43 6.98 -12.12
CA ASN A 218 -68.49 6.08 -11.44
C ASN A 218 -67.01 6.28 -11.84
N ILE A 219 -66.72 6.71 -13.06
CA ILE A 219 -65.34 6.92 -13.54
C ILE A 219 -64.88 8.33 -13.16
N LYS A 220 -63.72 8.41 -12.52
CA LYS A 220 -63.18 9.68 -12.04
C LYS A 220 -62.88 10.65 -13.20
N LEU A 221 -63.56 11.79 -13.20
CA LEU A 221 -63.25 12.93 -14.07
C LEU A 221 -62.18 13.81 -13.42
N SER A 222 -61.19 14.22 -14.21
CA SER A 222 -60.02 15.00 -13.77
C SER A 222 -59.58 16.02 -14.82
N GLU A 223 -58.68 16.94 -14.43
CA GLU A 223 -58.09 17.94 -15.32
C GLU A 223 -56.67 17.49 -15.74
N VAL A 224 -56.40 17.45 -17.05
CA VAL A 224 -55.13 16.95 -17.60
C VAL A 224 -54.41 18.06 -18.35
N LYS A 225 -53.26 18.50 -17.81
CA LYS A 225 -52.43 19.56 -18.38
C LYS A 225 -51.38 19.00 -19.35
N VAL A 226 -51.56 19.24 -20.64
CA VAL A 226 -50.60 18.88 -21.68
C VAL A 226 -49.66 20.06 -21.95
N PRO A 227 -48.33 19.87 -21.96
CA PRO A 227 -47.39 20.91 -22.37
C PRO A 227 -47.73 21.49 -23.75
N ILE A 228 -47.66 22.81 -23.89
CA ILE A 228 -47.97 23.58 -25.12
C ILE A 228 -49.45 23.56 -25.54
N LEU A 229 -50.16 22.44 -25.38
CA LEU A 229 -51.56 22.26 -25.81
C LEU A 229 -52.62 22.72 -24.80
N GLY A 230 -52.27 22.88 -23.52
CA GLY A 230 -53.16 23.44 -22.49
C GLY A 230 -53.78 22.41 -21.55
N THR A 231 -54.76 22.84 -20.74
CA THR A 231 -55.47 21.97 -19.78
C THR A 231 -56.78 21.47 -20.38
N TYR A 232 -56.92 20.14 -20.46
CA TYR A 232 -58.13 19.47 -20.91
C TYR A 232 -58.99 19.10 -19.70
N GLN A 233 -60.27 19.49 -19.75
CA GLN A 233 -61.27 19.18 -18.73
C GLN A 233 -62.02 17.88 -19.08
N ASN A 234 -62.61 17.24 -18.06
CA ASN A 234 -63.38 16.00 -18.19
C ASN A 234 -62.56 14.85 -18.79
N CYS A 235 -61.39 14.58 -18.19
CA CYS A 235 -60.47 13.52 -18.60
C CYS A 235 -60.40 12.37 -17.57
N SER A 236 -60.28 11.14 -18.04
CA SER A 236 -60.06 9.93 -17.23
C SER A 236 -58.89 9.12 -17.82
N THR A 237 -58.23 8.25 -17.04
CA THR A 237 -57.15 7.42 -17.60
C THR A 237 -57.71 6.20 -18.33
N GLY A 238 -56.91 5.62 -19.25
CA GLY A 238 -57.27 4.36 -19.91
C GLY A 238 -57.46 3.22 -18.92
N ALA A 239 -56.75 3.24 -17.79
CA ALA A 239 -56.91 2.26 -16.72
C ALA A 239 -58.28 2.37 -16.02
N ASP A 240 -58.71 3.57 -15.61
CA ASP A 240 -60.01 3.77 -14.94
C ASP A 240 -61.18 3.31 -15.83
N ILE A 241 -61.09 3.61 -17.14
CA ILE A 241 -62.10 3.23 -18.14
C ILE A 241 -62.10 1.70 -18.35
N THR A 242 -60.92 1.07 -18.44
CA THR A 242 -60.81 -0.39 -18.61
C THR A 242 -61.35 -1.13 -17.38
N GLU A 243 -61.02 -0.66 -16.17
CA GLU A 243 -61.49 -1.25 -14.91
C GLU A 243 -63.03 -1.19 -14.80
N TYR A 244 -63.65 -0.08 -15.20
CA TYR A 244 -65.11 0.01 -15.27
C TYR A 244 -65.70 -1.01 -16.26
N ILE A 245 -65.15 -1.10 -17.47
CA ILE A 245 -65.67 -2.00 -18.52
C ILE A 245 -65.60 -3.47 -18.07
N GLN A 246 -64.53 -3.86 -17.38
CA GLN A 246 -64.40 -5.20 -16.78
C GLN A 246 -65.40 -5.47 -15.65
N LYS A 247 -65.74 -4.46 -14.84
CA LYS A 247 -66.67 -4.59 -13.71
C LYS A 247 -68.16 -4.52 -14.09
N HIS A 248 -68.50 -3.74 -15.11
CA HIS A 248 -69.90 -3.35 -15.39
C HIS A 248 -70.38 -3.69 -16.82
N MET A 249 -69.48 -4.03 -17.74
CA MET A 249 -69.82 -4.44 -19.12
C MET A 249 -69.33 -5.88 -19.44
N GLY A 250 -69.18 -6.71 -18.41
CA GLY A 250 -68.92 -8.15 -18.55
C GLY A 250 -67.58 -8.56 -19.17
N ALA A 251 -66.65 -7.61 -19.38
CA ALA A 251 -65.45 -7.88 -20.17
C ALA A 251 -64.45 -8.81 -19.46
N THR A 252 -64.44 -10.09 -19.86
CA THR A 252 -63.67 -11.17 -19.22
C THR A 252 -62.15 -11.10 -19.42
N THR A 253 -61.66 -10.26 -20.34
CA THR A 253 -60.23 -10.09 -20.62
C THR A 253 -59.88 -8.61 -20.84
N ILE A 254 -58.62 -8.24 -20.59
CA ILE A 254 -58.14 -6.86 -20.83
C ILE A 254 -58.28 -6.48 -22.31
N SER A 255 -57.87 -7.36 -23.23
CA SER A 255 -57.92 -7.10 -24.67
C SER A 255 -59.34 -6.93 -25.24
N TYR A 256 -60.36 -7.50 -24.57
CA TYR A 256 -61.76 -7.27 -24.92
C TYR A 256 -62.29 -5.95 -24.35
N ALA A 257 -61.90 -5.58 -23.12
CA ALA A 257 -62.20 -4.26 -22.56
C ALA A 257 -61.51 -3.12 -23.36
N GLU A 258 -60.31 -3.36 -23.89
CA GLU A 258 -59.63 -2.43 -24.81
C GLU A 258 -60.33 -2.30 -26.16
N ARG A 259 -61.01 -3.36 -26.67
CA ARG A 259 -61.87 -3.28 -27.86
C ARG A 259 -63.06 -2.35 -27.60
N ILE A 260 -63.82 -2.58 -26.53
CA ILE A 260 -64.94 -1.72 -26.13
C ILE A 260 -64.50 -0.25 -25.97
N GLY A 261 -63.33 -0.02 -25.33
CA GLY A 261 -62.75 1.33 -25.23
C GLY A 261 -62.35 1.94 -26.59
N GLN A 262 -61.91 1.12 -27.55
CA GLN A 262 -61.63 1.53 -28.93
C GLN A 262 -62.90 1.90 -29.70
N ASP A 263 -63.98 1.15 -29.50
CA ASP A 263 -65.29 1.39 -30.12
C ASP A 263 -65.89 2.70 -29.58
N MET A 264 -65.75 2.96 -28.28
CA MET A 264 -66.13 4.25 -27.67
C MET A 264 -65.34 5.45 -28.21
N VAL A 265 -64.09 5.25 -28.63
CA VAL A 265 -63.30 6.28 -29.34
C VAL A 265 -63.81 6.44 -30.79
N ALA A 266 -64.20 5.34 -31.46
CA ALA A 266 -64.73 5.35 -32.84
C ALA A 266 -66.11 6.03 -32.95
N HIS A 267 -67.10 5.62 -32.14
CA HIS A 267 -68.42 6.24 -32.06
C HIS A 267 -68.41 7.66 -31.44
N GLY A 268 -67.23 8.08 -30.98
CA GLY A 268 -66.89 9.47 -30.73
C GLY A 268 -67.13 9.96 -29.31
N PHE A 269 -67.37 9.07 -28.35
CA PHE A 269 -67.55 9.43 -26.94
C PHE A 269 -66.24 9.85 -26.26
N LEU A 270 -65.12 9.24 -26.67
CA LEU A 270 -63.78 9.48 -26.10
C LEU A 270 -62.80 10.10 -27.12
N ARG A 271 -61.74 10.74 -26.62
CA ARG A 271 -60.60 11.26 -27.40
C ARG A 271 -59.29 11.12 -26.63
N LEU A 272 -58.26 10.51 -27.24
CA LEU A 272 -56.91 10.47 -26.65
C LEU A 272 -56.29 11.87 -26.55
N ILE A 273 -55.68 12.17 -25.40
CA ILE A 273 -55.04 13.44 -25.06
C ILE A 273 -53.55 13.22 -24.75
N GLY A 274 -52.68 14.10 -25.29
CA GLY A 274 -51.24 14.11 -25.03
C GLY A 274 -50.38 13.30 -26.01
N ASN A 275 -50.95 12.29 -26.68
CA ASN A 275 -50.27 11.41 -27.64
C ASN A 275 -50.89 11.51 -29.04
N VAL A 276 -50.10 11.26 -30.09
CA VAL A 276 -50.58 11.20 -31.48
C VAL A 276 -51.08 9.79 -31.79
N GLY A 277 -52.36 9.65 -32.09
CA GLY A 277 -53.02 8.39 -32.43
C GLY A 277 -54.51 8.42 -32.10
N ASN A 278 -55.24 7.37 -32.48
CA ASN A 278 -56.65 7.18 -32.12
C ASN A 278 -56.89 5.82 -31.42
N THR A 279 -55.81 5.20 -30.92
CA THR A 279 -55.84 3.88 -30.31
C THR A 279 -56.18 3.96 -28.83
N PHE A 280 -57.18 3.20 -28.39
CA PHE A 280 -57.44 3.00 -26.96
C PHE A 280 -56.47 1.96 -26.38
N ALA A 281 -56.01 2.17 -25.15
CA ALA A 281 -55.11 1.25 -24.45
C ALA A 281 -55.27 1.38 -22.93
N ASN A 282 -55.21 0.25 -22.23
CA ASN A 282 -55.24 0.17 -20.77
C ASN A 282 -53.94 0.73 -20.17
N SER A 283 -53.95 2.01 -19.82
CA SER A 283 -52.78 2.70 -19.29
C SER A 283 -53.16 3.84 -18.36
N SER A 284 -52.56 3.87 -17.17
CA SER A 284 -52.64 4.98 -16.21
C SER A 284 -51.84 6.22 -16.65
N ARG A 285 -51.12 6.16 -17.78
CA ARG A 285 -50.40 7.30 -18.38
C ARG A 285 -51.12 7.91 -19.58
N MET A 286 -52.06 7.18 -20.20
CA MET A 286 -52.83 7.67 -21.34
C MET A 286 -54.17 8.21 -20.86
N ASN A 287 -54.49 9.44 -21.27
CA ASN A 287 -55.64 10.18 -20.78
C ASN A 287 -56.65 10.37 -21.92
N TYR A 288 -57.93 10.14 -21.62
CA TYR A 288 -59.01 10.24 -22.59
C TYR A 288 -60.01 11.30 -22.13
N GLN A 289 -60.29 12.28 -23.00
CA GLN A 289 -61.31 13.30 -22.78
C GLN A 289 -62.68 12.78 -23.24
N TRP A 290 -63.67 12.92 -22.38
CA TRP A 290 -65.09 12.70 -22.72
C TRP A 290 -65.59 13.85 -23.61
N LYS A 291 -66.12 13.54 -24.80
CA LYS A 291 -66.65 14.55 -25.73
C LYS A 291 -68.09 14.95 -25.38
N THR A 292 -68.48 16.15 -25.80
CA THR A 292 -69.83 16.72 -25.63
C THR A 292 -70.97 15.78 -26.02
N LYS A 293 -70.80 14.90 -27.03
CA LYS A 293 -71.79 13.86 -27.39
C LYS A 293 -72.21 12.98 -26.20
N ALA A 294 -71.27 12.58 -25.34
CA ALA A 294 -71.57 11.77 -24.16
C ALA A 294 -72.38 12.56 -23.11
N PHE A 295 -72.10 13.86 -22.93
CA PHE A 295 -72.85 14.73 -22.03
C PHE A 295 -74.25 15.08 -22.57
N GLN A 296 -74.39 15.25 -23.89
CA GLN A 296 -75.68 15.49 -24.55
C GLN A 296 -76.63 14.30 -24.40
N ILE A 297 -76.17 13.08 -24.70
CA ILE A 297 -76.98 11.86 -24.60
C ILE A 297 -77.41 11.60 -23.15
N THR A 298 -76.50 11.73 -22.19
CA THR A 298 -76.77 11.47 -20.76
C THR A 298 -77.58 12.57 -20.08
N GLY A 299 -77.54 13.80 -20.60
CA GLY A 299 -78.15 14.99 -19.98
C GLY A 299 -77.35 15.55 -18.78
N LEU A 300 -76.15 15.02 -18.51
CA LEU A 300 -75.30 15.47 -17.41
C LEU A 300 -74.60 16.80 -17.74
N PRO A 301 -74.51 17.75 -16.79
CA PRO A 301 -73.96 19.08 -17.05
C PRO A 301 -72.44 19.05 -17.31
N GLU A 302 -72.04 19.24 -18.57
CA GLU A 302 -70.63 19.33 -18.97
C GLU A 302 -69.94 20.54 -18.29
N LYS A 303 -68.87 20.30 -17.53
CA LYS A 303 -68.08 21.36 -16.87
C LYS A 303 -67.33 22.23 -17.88
N LYS A 304 -67.99 23.29 -18.38
CA LYS A 304 -67.41 24.31 -19.25
C LYS A 304 -66.98 25.54 -18.46
N GLN A 305 -65.70 25.91 -18.57
CA GLN A 305 -65.25 27.29 -18.34
C GLN A 305 -64.86 27.93 -19.69
N PRO A 306 -65.11 29.24 -19.88
CA PRO A 306 -64.60 29.96 -21.03
C PRO A 306 -63.07 30.09 -20.94
N MET A 307 -62.36 29.92 -22.07
CA MET A 307 -60.89 29.93 -22.08
C MET A 307 -60.31 31.31 -21.72
N THR A 308 -59.87 31.47 -20.48
CA THR A 308 -59.05 32.60 -20.04
C THR A 308 -57.66 32.51 -20.71
N ARG A 309 -57.37 33.45 -21.62
CA ARG A 309 -56.06 33.53 -22.28
C ARG A 309 -55.01 34.04 -21.29
N SER A 310 -54.25 33.13 -20.69
CA SER A 310 -53.07 33.50 -19.88
C SER A 310 -52.00 34.16 -20.75
N SER A 311 -51.94 35.48 -20.74
CA SER A 311 -50.88 36.26 -21.39
C SER A 311 -49.57 36.13 -20.61
N THR A 312 -48.66 35.27 -21.06
CA THR A 312 -47.28 35.25 -20.55
C THR A 312 -46.49 36.41 -21.13
N THR A 313 -46.60 37.59 -20.51
CA THR A 313 -45.67 38.69 -20.70
C THR A 313 -44.29 38.28 -20.18
N MET A 314 -43.38 37.94 -21.09
CA MET A 314 -41.94 37.86 -20.82
C MET A 314 -41.25 39.13 -21.28
N SER A 315 -40.27 39.58 -20.49
CA SER A 315 -39.56 40.84 -20.67
C SER A 315 -38.70 40.85 -21.93
N ASN A 316 -38.90 41.85 -22.81
CA ASN A 316 -38.01 42.08 -23.94
C ASN A 316 -36.87 43.02 -23.52
N SER A 317 -35.63 42.54 -23.51
CA SER A 317 -34.45 43.28 -23.02
C SER A 317 -33.24 43.21 -23.94
N SER A 318 -33.47 43.39 -25.25
CA SER A 318 -32.44 43.78 -26.22
C SER A 318 -33.10 44.46 -27.44
N ALA A 319 -32.36 45.37 -28.09
CA ALA A 319 -32.76 45.93 -29.38
C ALA A 319 -32.51 44.92 -30.51
N ASP A 320 -33.05 45.21 -31.70
CA ASP A 320 -32.91 44.44 -32.95
C ASP A 320 -33.24 42.94 -32.87
N SER A 321 -34.54 42.64 -32.82
CA SER A 321 -35.08 41.35 -33.22
C SER A 321 -35.92 41.50 -34.50
N ILE A 322 -35.47 40.91 -35.60
CA ILE A 322 -36.21 40.87 -36.88
C ILE A 322 -37.46 39.99 -36.69
N ALA A 323 -38.60 40.61 -36.40
CA ALA A 323 -39.86 39.91 -36.20
C ALA A 323 -40.27 39.13 -37.46
N VAL A 324 -40.28 37.80 -37.41
CA VAL A 324 -40.68 36.94 -38.53
C VAL A 324 -42.20 36.93 -38.68
N ASP A 325 -42.68 37.49 -39.80
CA ASP A 325 -44.10 37.54 -40.16
C ASP A 325 -44.65 36.12 -40.37
N THR A 326 -45.19 35.57 -39.29
CA THR A 326 -45.61 34.18 -39.25
C THR A 326 -47.10 34.12 -39.65
N PRO A 327 -47.52 33.31 -40.65
CA PRO A 327 -48.87 33.38 -41.25
C PRO A 327 -50.04 32.89 -40.35
N VAL A 328 -49.86 32.90 -39.03
CA VAL A 328 -50.91 32.65 -38.01
C VAL A 328 -52.04 33.71 -38.11
N GLY A 329 -51.73 34.89 -38.65
CA GLY A 329 -52.72 35.94 -38.91
C GLY A 329 -53.86 35.54 -39.84
N THR A 330 -53.70 34.50 -40.68
CA THR A 330 -54.70 34.08 -41.68
C THR A 330 -56.10 33.81 -41.13
N VAL A 331 -56.23 33.24 -39.92
CA VAL A 331 -57.53 33.04 -39.27
C VAL A 331 -58.14 34.36 -38.78
N GLN A 332 -57.32 35.29 -38.28
CA GLN A 332 -57.77 36.58 -37.79
C GLN A 332 -58.08 37.57 -38.93
N GLU A 333 -57.37 37.46 -40.05
CA GLU A 333 -57.59 38.19 -41.31
C GLU A 333 -58.91 37.74 -41.96
N TYR A 334 -59.21 36.43 -41.98
CA TYR A 334 -60.54 35.93 -42.35
C TYR A 334 -61.65 36.42 -41.41
N LEU A 335 -61.40 36.45 -40.09
CA LEU A 335 -62.40 36.90 -39.11
C LEU A 335 -62.67 38.42 -39.18
N GLN A 336 -61.66 39.22 -39.52
CA GLN A 336 -61.83 40.66 -39.79
C GLN A 336 -62.51 40.92 -41.14
N GLY A 337 -62.26 40.07 -42.14
CA GLY A 337 -62.98 40.08 -43.42
C GLY A 337 -64.47 39.69 -43.32
N TRP A 338 -64.93 39.17 -42.18
CA TRP A 338 -66.33 38.80 -41.93
C TRP A 338 -67.06 39.78 -41.00
N ASN A 339 -66.74 41.07 -41.12
CA ASN A 339 -67.51 42.15 -40.49
C ASN A 339 -68.46 42.82 -41.52
N PRO A 340 -69.77 42.46 -41.56
CA PRO A 340 -70.69 42.93 -42.59
C PRO A 340 -71.03 44.43 -42.55
N LEU A 341 -70.50 45.17 -41.55
CA LEU A 341 -70.66 46.62 -41.42
C LEU A 341 -69.43 47.44 -41.85
N ASN A 342 -68.34 46.78 -42.28
CA ASN A 342 -67.12 47.48 -42.73
C ASN A 342 -66.47 46.79 -43.95
N ASN A 343 -67.20 46.73 -45.08
CA ASN A 343 -66.56 46.39 -46.36
C ASN A 343 -65.67 47.54 -46.81
N GLN A 344 -64.35 47.32 -46.80
CA GLN A 344 -63.34 48.32 -47.15
C GLN A 344 -63.33 48.70 -48.65
N TYR A 345 -63.98 47.89 -49.50
CA TYR A 345 -64.13 48.14 -50.94
C TYR A 345 -65.59 47.88 -51.39
N PRO A 346 -66.51 48.87 -51.23
CA PRO A 346 -67.95 48.65 -51.38
C PRO A 346 -68.45 48.16 -52.75
N ASN A 347 -67.70 48.42 -53.83
CA ASN A 347 -68.14 48.22 -55.23
C ASN A 347 -67.23 47.27 -56.03
N GLU A 348 -66.43 46.43 -55.37
CA GLU A 348 -65.45 45.54 -56.02
C GLU A 348 -66.10 44.25 -56.56
N THR A 349 -65.88 43.89 -57.83
CA THR A 349 -66.36 42.60 -58.37
C THR A 349 -65.55 41.42 -57.83
N PRO A 350 -66.09 40.18 -57.82
CA PRO A 350 -65.34 38.99 -57.38
C PRO A 350 -64.01 38.79 -58.14
N ALA A 351 -64.00 39.10 -59.45
CA ALA A 351 -62.84 38.99 -60.30
C ALA A 351 -61.76 40.06 -60.01
N GLU A 352 -62.16 41.32 -59.77
CA GLU A 352 -61.24 42.37 -59.32
C GLU A 352 -60.67 42.05 -57.94
N ARG A 353 -61.53 41.59 -57.01
CA ARG A 353 -61.14 41.17 -55.66
C ARG A 353 -60.10 40.06 -55.69
N LEU A 354 -60.30 39.01 -56.50
CA LEU A 354 -59.33 37.91 -56.61
C LEU A 354 -58.01 38.38 -57.23
N ARG A 355 -58.04 39.26 -58.24
CA ARG A 355 -56.82 39.89 -58.80
C ARG A 355 -56.11 40.80 -57.78
N ARG A 356 -56.84 41.47 -56.88
CA ARG A 356 -56.26 42.25 -55.77
C ARG A 356 -55.65 41.32 -54.71
N GLU A 357 -56.37 40.31 -54.23
CA GLU A 357 -55.87 39.35 -53.25
C GLU A 357 -54.64 38.57 -53.78
N ALA A 358 -54.58 38.27 -55.08
CA ALA A 358 -53.40 37.69 -55.72
C ALA A 358 -52.20 38.65 -55.73
N ARG A 359 -52.42 39.94 -56.06
CA ARG A 359 -51.38 40.98 -56.03
C ARG A 359 -50.86 41.26 -54.61
N GLU A 360 -51.74 41.26 -53.61
CA GLU A 360 -51.36 41.37 -52.20
C GLU A 360 -50.55 40.15 -51.75
N ALA A 361 -50.91 38.93 -52.19
CA ALA A 361 -50.12 37.72 -51.92
C ALA A 361 -48.74 37.75 -52.60
N ASP A 362 -48.64 38.29 -53.82
CA ASP A 362 -47.38 38.48 -54.56
C ASP A 362 -46.43 39.44 -53.84
N GLU A 363 -46.91 40.62 -53.44
CA GLU A 363 -46.07 41.59 -52.71
C GLU A 363 -45.67 41.08 -51.32
N ARG A 364 -46.57 40.38 -50.59
CA ARG A 364 -46.21 39.67 -49.34
C ARG A 364 -45.14 38.59 -49.60
N TYR A 365 -45.25 37.83 -50.69
CA TYR A 365 -44.26 36.82 -51.08
C TYR A 365 -42.90 37.46 -51.43
N LYS A 366 -42.86 38.46 -52.32
CA LYS A 366 -41.65 39.23 -52.68
C LYS A 366 -40.96 39.83 -51.45
N ALA A 367 -41.73 40.43 -50.54
CA ALA A 367 -41.19 40.96 -49.28
C ALA A 367 -40.59 39.85 -48.40
N SER A 368 -41.28 38.71 -48.28
CA SER A 368 -40.80 37.56 -47.51
C SER A 368 -39.50 36.95 -48.09
N VAL A 369 -39.33 36.95 -49.42
CA VAL A 369 -38.13 36.49 -50.12
C VAL A 369 -36.95 37.44 -49.87
N LYS A 370 -37.14 38.77 -50.01
CA LYS A 370 -36.10 39.77 -49.69
C LYS A 370 -35.64 39.66 -48.23
N LYS A 371 -36.58 39.40 -47.32
CA LYS A 371 -36.33 39.20 -45.89
C LYS A 371 -35.57 37.89 -45.61
N LEU A 372 -35.82 36.83 -46.37
CA LEU A 372 -35.04 35.59 -46.29
C LEU A 372 -33.61 35.76 -46.82
N ASP A 373 -33.42 36.44 -47.95
CA ASP A 373 -32.10 36.70 -48.52
C ASP A 373 -31.23 37.52 -47.55
N SER A 374 -31.79 38.56 -46.94
CA SER A 374 -31.12 39.34 -45.88
C SER A 374 -30.73 38.50 -44.65
N LEU A 375 -31.61 37.57 -44.22
CA LEU A 375 -31.29 36.64 -43.13
C LEU A 375 -30.24 35.59 -43.54
N ARG A 376 -30.23 35.14 -44.80
CA ARG A 376 -29.22 34.21 -45.33
C ARG A 376 -27.84 34.88 -45.33
N CYS A 377 -27.73 36.09 -45.87
CA CYS A 377 -26.48 36.85 -45.86
C CYS A 377 -25.96 37.08 -44.42
N ASN A 378 -26.83 37.48 -43.47
CA ASN A 378 -26.39 37.68 -42.09
C ASN A 378 -25.98 36.37 -41.38
N LEU A 379 -26.63 35.25 -41.70
CA LEU A 379 -26.21 33.93 -41.23
C LEU A 379 -24.85 33.54 -41.82
N GLU A 380 -24.65 33.75 -43.13
CA GLU A 380 -23.41 33.45 -43.85
C GLU A 380 -22.23 34.29 -43.31
N GLU A 381 -22.44 35.59 -43.08
CA GLU A 381 -21.50 36.50 -42.41
C GLU A 381 -21.12 36.02 -41.00
N ALA A 382 -22.13 35.76 -40.14
CA ALA A 382 -21.92 35.33 -38.77
C ALA A 382 -21.21 33.96 -38.70
N MET A 383 -21.59 33.02 -39.57
CA MET A 383 -20.90 31.73 -39.71
C MET A 383 -19.43 31.93 -40.08
N VAL A 384 -19.12 32.74 -41.11
CA VAL A 384 -17.74 32.99 -41.54
C VAL A 384 -16.87 33.52 -40.40
N ASP A 385 -17.36 34.45 -39.58
CA ASP A 385 -16.56 35.03 -38.49
C ASP A 385 -16.49 34.15 -37.24
N HIS A 386 -17.56 33.45 -36.88
CA HIS A 386 -17.53 32.44 -35.82
C HIS A 386 -16.63 31.26 -36.18
N LEU A 387 -16.63 30.79 -37.43
CA LEU A 387 -15.75 29.72 -37.90
C LEU A 387 -14.26 30.13 -37.78
N LYS A 388 -13.90 31.34 -38.23
CA LYS A 388 -12.53 31.91 -38.02
C LYS A 388 -12.18 32.09 -36.54
N PHE A 389 -13.15 32.32 -35.66
CA PHE A 389 -12.92 32.46 -34.22
C PHE A 389 -12.75 31.09 -33.53
N MET A 390 -13.54 30.08 -33.91
CA MET A 390 -13.41 28.71 -33.42
C MET A 390 -12.10 28.06 -33.90
N GLU A 391 -11.66 28.32 -35.14
CA GLU A 391 -10.37 27.85 -35.66
C GLU A 391 -9.19 28.36 -34.81
N ARG A 392 -9.23 29.64 -34.39
CA ARG A 392 -8.26 30.21 -33.45
C ARG A 392 -8.39 29.59 -32.05
N CYS A 393 -9.61 29.41 -31.55
CA CYS A 393 -9.83 28.81 -30.22
C CYS A 393 -9.34 27.35 -30.14
N GLU A 394 -9.47 26.57 -31.21
CA GLU A 394 -8.96 25.19 -31.29
C GLU A 394 -7.44 25.16 -31.43
N LEU A 395 -6.86 26.01 -32.28
CA LEU A 395 -5.41 26.17 -32.37
C LEU A 395 -4.79 26.54 -31.01
N ASP A 396 -5.45 27.40 -30.23
CA ASP A 396 -5.02 27.77 -28.88
C ASP A 396 -5.27 26.66 -27.84
N ARG A 397 -6.28 25.79 -28.03
CA ARG A 397 -6.45 24.56 -27.23
C ARG A 397 -5.28 23.60 -27.42
N LEU A 398 -4.89 23.35 -28.67
CA LEU A 398 -3.77 22.47 -28.98
C LEU A 398 -2.43 23.00 -28.43
N LYS A 399 -2.23 24.33 -28.43
CA LYS A 399 -1.09 24.97 -27.73
C LYS A 399 -1.17 24.80 -26.21
N ALA A 400 -2.34 25.01 -25.61
CA ALA A 400 -2.54 24.89 -24.16
C ALA A 400 -2.28 23.46 -23.68
N ILE A 401 -2.79 22.44 -24.39
CA ILE A 401 -2.52 21.02 -24.14
C ILE A 401 -1.00 20.74 -24.20
N LYS A 402 -0.31 21.25 -25.23
CA LYS A 402 1.15 21.07 -25.36
C LYS A 402 1.93 21.68 -24.19
N ALA A 403 1.54 22.86 -23.72
CA ALA A 403 2.14 23.49 -22.54
C ALA A 403 1.88 22.66 -21.27
N VAL A 404 0.63 22.27 -21.04
CA VAL A 404 0.22 21.48 -19.86
C VAL A 404 0.93 20.14 -19.75
N ILE A 405 1.19 19.45 -20.87
CA ILE A 405 1.97 18.22 -20.88
C ILE A 405 3.43 18.46 -20.47
N LEU A 406 4.02 19.60 -20.86
CA LEU A 406 5.36 20.01 -20.45
C LEU A 406 5.38 20.38 -18.96
N ASP A 407 4.42 21.18 -18.48
CA ASP A 407 4.32 21.61 -17.09
C ASP A 407 4.09 20.42 -16.14
N PHE A 408 3.26 19.45 -16.53
CA PHE A 408 3.05 18.19 -15.82
C PHE A 408 4.34 17.36 -15.74
N SER A 409 5.09 17.28 -16.84
CA SER A 409 6.37 16.58 -16.89
C SER A 409 7.42 17.26 -16.01
N GLY A 410 7.45 18.60 -15.98
CA GLY A 410 8.34 19.40 -15.13
C GLY A 410 8.00 19.29 -13.65
N ALA A 411 6.71 19.27 -13.30
CA ALA A 411 6.23 19.14 -11.91
C ALA A 411 6.76 17.88 -11.21
N VAL A 412 6.92 16.78 -11.95
CA VAL A 412 7.56 15.54 -11.50
C VAL A 412 9.09 15.64 -11.61
N SER A 413 9.62 16.00 -12.80
CA SER A 413 11.05 15.94 -13.11
C SER A 413 11.91 16.79 -12.18
N ASN A 414 11.40 17.95 -11.75
CA ASN A 414 12.11 18.86 -10.84
C ASN A 414 12.35 18.29 -9.43
N VAL A 415 11.76 17.13 -9.10
CA VAL A 415 11.93 16.45 -7.79
C VAL A 415 12.75 15.15 -7.91
N ILE A 416 12.94 14.61 -9.12
CA ILE A 416 13.71 13.38 -9.36
C ILE A 416 15.14 13.46 -8.79
N PRO A 417 15.92 14.56 -8.93
CA PRO A 417 17.25 14.64 -8.32
C PRO A 417 17.24 14.53 -6.79
N SER A 418 16.19 15.03 -6.14
CA SER A 418 16.02 14.92 -4.68
C SER A 418 15.67 13.48 -4.27
N LEU A 419 14.82 12.79 -5.05
CA LEU A 419 14.52 11.36 -4.82
C LEU A 419 15.76 10.48 -5.05
N GLN A 420 16.52 10.70 -6.12
CA GLN A 420 17.77 9.99 -6.37
C GLN A 420 18.74 10.14 -5.18
N SER A 421 18.91 11.36 -4.67
CA SER A 421 19.76 11.60 -3.50
C SER A 421 19.31 10.85 -2.24
N THR A 422 18.01 10.62 -2.01
CA THR A 422 17.56 9.78 -0.89
C THR A 422 18.00 8.32 -1.04
N VAL A 423 17.95 7.77 -2.26
CA VAL A 423 18.38 6.40 -2.58
C VAL A 423 19.90 6.26 -2.49
N ASP A 424 20.66 7.23 -3.00
CA ASP A 424 22.13 7.21 -2.97
C ASP A 424 22.67 7.17 -1.54
N LYS A 425 22.06 7.94 -0.62
CA LYS A 425 22.41 7.91 0.81
C LYS A 425 22.01 6.59 1.48
N MET A 426 20.87 6.00 1.11
CA MET A 426 20.48 4.68 1.62
C MET A 426 21.50 3.60 1.25
N MET A 427 22.08 3.66 0.04
CA MET A 427 23.18 2.79 -0.36
C MET A 427 24.43 3.01 0.51
N LEU A 428 24.79 4.26 0.81
CA LEU A 428 25.91 4.58 1.70
C LEU A 428 25.71 4.06 3.14
N PHE A 429 24.48 4.04 3.66
CA PHE A 429 24.23 3.52 5.02
C PHE A 429 24.58 2.04 5.17
N GLN A 430 24.46 1.21 4.12
CA GLN A 430 24.88 -0.19 4.20
C GLN A 430 26.40 -0.32 4.43
N GLU A 431 27.20 0.59 3.86
CA GLU A 431 28.67 0.58 3.96
C GLU A 431 29.14 0.99 5.36
N THR A 432 28.29 1.66 6.14
CA THR A 432 28.58 1.98 7.55
C THR A 432 28.47 0.77 8.48
N VAL A 433 27.84 -0.33 8.03
CA VAL A 433 27.62 -1.53 8.85
C VAL A 433 28.92 -2.34 8.97
N GLN A 434 29.33 -2.63 10.20
CA GLN A 434 30.55 -3.37 10.53
C GLN A 434 30.19 -4.64 11.33
N PRO A 435 29.87 -5.79 10.70
CA PRO A 435 29.38 -6.97 11.40
C PRO A 435 30.34 -7.50 12.49
N LEU A 436 31.65 -7.45 12.24
CA LEU A 436 32.67 -7.81 13.24
C LEU A 436 32.85 -6.76 14.33
N GLY A 437 32.53 -5.49 14.05
CA GLY A 437 32.51 -4.41 15.05
C GLY A 437 31.32 -4.56 15.99
N ASP A 438 30.12 -4.79 15.45
CA ASP A 438 28.90 -4.95 16.24
C ASP A 438 28.89 -6.27 17.02
N LEU A 439 29.47 -7.35 16.48
CA LEU A 439 29.71 -8.59 17.24
C LEU A 439 30.66 -8.36 18.43
N ARG A 440 31.74 -7.56 18.27
CA ARG A 440 32.63 -7.18 19.38
C ARG A 440 31.91 -6.30 20.39
N TYR A 441 31.17 -5.28 19.95
CA TYR A 441 30.33 -4.44 20.81
C TYR A 441 29.35 -5.29 21.63
N MET A 442 28.70 -6.28 21.01
CA MET A 442 27.79 -7.19 21.71
C MET A 442 28.54 -8.01 22.77
N LEU A 443 29.68 -8.60 22.43
CA LEU A 443 30.50 -9.38 23.36
C LEU A 443 31.06 -8.52 24.49
N GLU A 444 31.56 -7.32 24.22
CA GLU A 444 32.18 -6.44 25.21
C GLU A 444 31.16 -5.94 26.25
N ASN A 445 29.95 -5.59 25.83
CA ASN A 445 28.89 -5.04 26.69
C ASN A 445 28.00 -6.11 27.35
N TYR A 446 27.78 -7.28 26.73
CA TYR A 446 26.81 -8.28 27.21
C TYR A 446 27.42 -9.62 27.66
N ARG A 447 28.74 -9.82 27.59
CA ARG A 447 29.38 -11.04 28.17
C ARG A 447 29.19 -11.12 29.69
N THR A 448 29.00 -12.35 30.17
CA THR A 448 28.75 -12.66 31.59
C THR A 448 29.92 -13.33 32.31
N GLY A 449 30.89 -13.87 31.57
CA GLY A 449 32.14 -14.43 32.10
C GLY A 449 32.78 -15.48 31.17
N PRO A 450 34.03 -15.89 31.45
CA PRO A 450 34.69 -17.00 30.75
C PRO A 450 34.13 -18.37 31.18
N PHE A 451 34.39 -19.41 30.39
CA PHE A 451 34.08 -20.79 30.74
C PHE A 451 34.99 -21.27 31.90
N VAL A 452 34.42 -21.32 33.11
CA VAL A 452 35.07 -21.83 34.32
C VAL A 452 34.13 -22.87 34.98
N PRO A 453 34.19 -24.14 34.55
CA PRO A 453 33.34 -25.20 35.10
C PRO A 453 33.61 -25.43 36.60
N LYS A 454 32.53 -25.57 37.38
CA LYS A 454 32.60 -25.90 38.82
C LYS A 454 32.16 -27.34 39.02
N VAL A 455 33.09 -28.17 39.49
CA VAL A 455 32.86 -29.60 39.73
C VAL A 455 32.45 -29.80 41.18
N MET A 456 31.36 -30.55 41.39
CA MET A 456 31.05 -31.10 42.71
C MET A 456 31.95 -32.30 42.99
N THR A 457 32.61 -32.32 44.15
CA THR A 457 33.42 -33.45 44.61
C THR A 457 32.67 -34.33 45.60
N TYR A 458 32.95 -35.63 45.62
CA TYR A 458 32.50 -36.49 46.70
C TYR A 458 33.22 -36.14 48.02
N GLU A 459 32.49 -35.55 48.97
CA GLU A 459 32.97 -35.26 50.32
C GLU A 459 32.92 -36.52 51.20
N ASN A 460 33.98 -37.32 51.18
CA ASN A 460 34.11 -38.46 52.09
C ASN A 460 34.31 -37.96 53.54
N TYR A 461 33.53 -38.50 54.49
CA TYR A 461 33.56 -38.13 55.92
C TYR A 461 34.95 -38.25 56.59
N TYR A 462 35.84 -39.10 56.05
CA TYR A 462 37.20 -39.29 56.54
C TYR A 462 38.26 -38.51 55.71
N ASN A 463 37.84 -37.59 54.85
CA ASN A 463 38.68 -36.75 53.98
C ASN A 463 39.59 -37.51 52.99
N SER A 464 39.22 -38.73 52.59
CA SER A 464 39.89 -39.47 51.51
C SER A 464 39.42 -38.98 50.13
N VAL A 465 40.36 -38.62 49.25
CA VAL A 465 40.08 -38.11 47.89
C VAL A 465 40.24 -39.17 46.79
N ASP A 466 40.08 -40.45 47.16
CA ASP A 466 40.53 -41.59 46.34
C ASP A 466 39.52 -42.07 45.28
N GLU A 467 38.36 -41.42 45.20
CA GLU A 467 37.28 -41.74 44.24
C GLU A 467 37.17 -40.76 43.07
N GLN A 468 37.84 -39.60 43.13
CA GLN A 468 37.69 -38.52 42.14
C GLN A 468 39.01 -37.83 41.82
N THR A 469 39.22 -37.48 40.54
CA THR A 469 40.44 -36.82 40.05
C THR A 469 40.22 -35.32 39.85
N PHE A 470 39.08 -34.94 39.24
CA PHE A 470 38.74 -33.57 38.85
C PHE A 470 37.89 -32.86 39.91
N GLY A 471 38.08 -31.55 40.10
CA GLY A 471 37.43 -30.75 41.14
C GLY A 471 38.11 -30.81 42.52
N VAL A 472 39.02 -31.77 42.73
CA VAL A 472 39.76 -31.93 44.00
C VAL A 472 40.84 -30.83 44.12
N ASP A 473 41.06 -30.31 45.34
CA ASP A 473 42.17 -29.39 45.65
C ASP A 473 43.51 -29.99 45.22
N LEU A 474 44.32 -29.19 44.51
CA LEU A 474 45.58 -29.61 43.90
C LEU A 474 46.56 -30.21 44.91
N GLU A 475 46.59 -29.68 46.14
CA GLU A 475 47.46 -30.17 47.21
C GLU A 475 46.90 -31.45 47.82
N ALA A 476 45.58 -31.57 48.00
CA ALA A 476 44.94 -32.82 48.44
C ALA A 476 45.25 -33.97 47.45
N ARG A 477 45.09 -33.73 46.14
CA ARG A 477 45.42 -34.67 45.07
C ARG A 477 46.91 -35.03 45.03
N ALA A 478 47.80 -34.06 45.18
CA ALA A 478 49.24 -34.32 45.23
C ALA A 478 49.64 -35.16 46.47
N ARG A 479 49.00 -34.91 47.63
CA ARG A 479 49.22 -35.68 48.87
C ARG A 479 48.76 -37.14 48.74
N SER A 480 47.57 -37.41 48.18
CA SER A 480 47.08 -38.79 47.97
C SER A 480 47.95 -39.54 46.95
N ASP A 481 48.38 -38.85 45.88
CA ASP A 481 49.32 -39.37 44.88
C ASP A 481 50.74 -39.62 45.42
N LYS A 482 51.05 -39.11 46.62
CA LYS A 482 52.39 -39.14 47.26
C LYS A 482 53.48 -38.48 46.40
N LYS A 483 53.13 -37.40 45.70
CA LYS A 483 54.00 -36.63 44.79
C LYS A 483 53.93 -35.13 45.10
N ARG A 484 54.84 -34.34 44.50
CA ARG A 484 54.78 -32.86 44.55
C ARG A 484 53.91 -32.26 43.43
N VAL A 485 53.67 -33.03 42.37
CA VAL A 485 52.79 -32.71 41.24
C VAL A 485 51.81 -33.87 41.09
N PRO A 486 50.49 -33.65 40.91
CA PRO A 486 49.54 -34.72 40.66
C PRO A 486 49.89 -35.61 39.47
N ILE A 487 49.63 -36.91 39.58
CA ILE A 487 50.02 -37.92 38.60
C ILE A 487 49.39 -37.63 37.23
N ILE A 488 48.12 -37.21 37.21
CA ILE A 488 47.41 -36.83 35.97
C ILE A 488 48.17 -35.78 35.14
N ILE A 489 48.78 -34.79 35.79
CA ILE A 489 49.56 -33.75 35.09
C ILE A 489 50.84 -34.36 34.55
N THR A 490 51.60 -35.10 35.37
CA THR A 490 52.85 -35.70 34.91
C THR A 490 52.66 -36.73 33.79
N THR A 491 51.62 -37.57 33.86
CA THR A 491 51.31 -38.56 32.82
C THR A 491 50.93 -37.87 31.52
N ILE A 492 50.06 -36.84 31.56
CA ILE A 492 49.68 -36.11 30.33
C ILE A 492 50.89 -35.35 29.74
N LEU A 493 51.68 -34.63 30.55
CA LEU A 493 52.83 -33.90 30.03
C LEU A 493 53.89 -34.84 29.43
N THR A 494 54.19 -35.98 30.06
CA THR A 494 55.10 -36.99 29.52
C THR A 494 54.56 -37.67 28.26
N PHE A 495 53.25 -37.96 28.19
CA PHE A 495 52.62 -38.47 26.96
C PHE A 495 52.77 -37.48 25.80
N LEU A 496 52.49 -36.19 26.05
CA LEU A 496 52.65 -35.14 25.04
C LEU A 496 54.11 -34.99 24.59
N ASP A 497 55.07 -34.96 25.52
CA ASP A 497 56.51 -34.88 25.22
C ASP A 497 57.02 -36.08 24.43
N ASN A 498 56.45 -37.28 24.63
CA ASN A 498 56.79 -38.49 23.88
C ASN A 498 56.23 -38.49 22.45
N HIS A 499 55.08 -37.85 22.20
CA HIS A 499 54.41 -37.82 20.89
C HIS A 499 54.66 -36.55 20.07
N TYR A 500 55.26 -35.51 20.63
CA TYR A 500 55.72 -34.36 19.83
C TYR A 500 56.71 -34.73 18.69
N PRO A 501 57.65 -35.69 18.85
CA PRO A 501 58.51 -36.15 17.76
C PRO A 501 57.74 -36.76 16.58
N ASP A 502 56.66 -37.51 16.86
CA ASP A 502 55.88 -38.26 15.88
C ASP A 502 55.09 -37.37 14.89
N LEU A 503 54.91 -36.09 15.23
CA LEU A 503 54.12 -35.15 14.45
C LEU A 503 54.95 -34.47 13.36
N GLU A 504 54.38 -34.42 12.15
CA GLU A 504 55.00 -33.79 10.97
C GLU A 504 55.02 -32.27 11.08
N GLY A 505 56.15 -31.75 11.56
CA GLY A 505 56.48 -30.32 11.53
C GLY A 505 56.03 -29.53 12.76
N ASP A 506 56.68 -28.37 12.95
CA ASP A 506 56.54 -27.57 14.16
C ASP A 506 55.20 -26.84 14.27
N GLU A 507 54.52 -26.61 13.14
CA GLU A 507 53.16 -26.06 13.14
C GLU A 507 52.16 -27.05 13.75
N ALA A 508 52.26 -28.35 13.44
CA ALA A 508 51.43 -29.38 14.06
C ALA A 508 51.67 -29.47 15.58
N ARG A 509 52.94 -29.47 16.00
CA ARG A 509 53.36 -29.49 17.42
C ARG A 509 52.83 -28.29 18.21
N ARG A 510 52.89 -27.09 17.62
CA ARG A 510 52.32 -25.85 18.19
C ARG A 510 50.78 -25.88 18.19
N GLY A 511 50.16 -26.42 17.15
CA GLY A 511 48.70 -26.48 16.98
C GLY A 511 47.96 -27.16 18.13
N ILE A 512 48.52 -28.23 18.71
CA ILE A 512 47.94 -29.06 19.79
C ILE A 512 47.26 -28.25 20.89
N TRP A 513 47.88 -27.14 21.33
CA TRP A 513 47.38 -26.33 22.43
C TRP A 513 46.38 -25.25 22.00
N LEU A 514 46.44 -24.82 20.74
CA LEU A 514 45.65 -23.72 20.18
C LEU A 514 44.42 -24.17 19.40
N VAL A 515 44.39 -25.42 18.93
CA VAL A 515 43.21 -26.05 18.31
C VAL A 515 42.03 -26.02 19.29
N ASP A 516 40.87 -25.62 18.78
CA ASP A 516 39.60 -25.76 19.48
C ASP A 516 39.14 -27.22 19.37
N VAL A 517 38.80 -27.82 20.51
CA VAL A 517 38.49 -29.25 20.62
C VAL A 517 37.05 -29.37 21.12
N PRO A 518 36.16 -30.08 20.38
CA PRO A 518 34.79 -30.33 20.81
C PRO A 518 34.72 -30.82 22.26
N LEU A 519 34.08 -30.03 23.13
CA LEU A 519 34.05 -30.28 24.58
C LEU A 519 33.50 -31.68 24.95
N SER A 520 32.66 -32.26 24.09
CA SER A 520 32.19 -33.65 24.20
C SER A 520 33.34 -34.67 24.17
N GLN A 521 34.33 -34.53 23.27
CA GLN A 521 35.49 -35.42 23.20
C GLN A 521 36.37 -35.30 24.46
N THR A 522 36.62 -34.06 24.91
CA THR A 522 37.31 -33.77 26.17
C THR A 522 36.56 -34.38 27.37
N HIS A 523 35.23 -34.31 27.38
CA HIS A 523 34.39 -34.92 28.42
C HIS A 523 34.42 -36.45 28.41
N THR A 524 34.50 -37.11 27.24
CA THR A 524 34.63 -38.57 27.15
C THR A 524 35.92 -39.05 27.84
N LEU A 525 37.08 -38.56 27.42
CA LEU A 525 38.36 -38.93 28.05
C LEU A 525 38.39 -38.54 29.54
N ARG A 526 37.91 -37.33 29.89
CA ARG A 526 37.76 -36.92 31.31
C ARG A 526 36.95 -37.94 32.11
N SER A 527 35.87 -38.48 31.56
CA SER A 527 35.03 -39.47 32.25
C SER A 527 35.77 -40.78 32.52
N GLU A 528 36.66 -41.20 31.64
CA GLU A 528 37.45 -42.44 31.81
C GLU A 528 38.59 -42.27 32.84
N ILE A 529 39.18 -41.06 32.96
CA ILE A 529 40.29 -40.79 33.90
C ILE A 529 39.88 -40.12 35.23
N ASN A 530 38.60 -39.77 35.41
CA ASN A 530 38.07 -39.21 36.66
C ASN A 530 37.73 -40.28 37.73
N THR A 531 38.71 -41.11 38.09
CA THR A 531 38.54 -42.28 38.98
C THR A 531 39.24 -42.16 40.33
N GLY A 532 39.93 -41.04 40.61
CA GLY A 532 40.72 -40.81 41.82
C GLY A 532 42.01 -41.62 41.93
N LYS A 533 42.33 -42.42 40.90
CA LYS A 533 43.43 -43.39 40.86
C LYS A 533 44.29 -43.15 39.61
N ARG A 534 45.48 -43.76 39.56
CA ARG A 534 46.29 -43.78 38.32
C ARG A 534 45.56 -44.60 37.25
N PHE A 535 45.39 -44.02 36.07
CA PHE A 535 44.96 -44.69 34.84
C PHE A 535 46.17 -45.28 34.09
N PRO A 536 45.99 -46.31 33.24
CA PRO A 536 47.06 -46.83 32.38
C PRO A 536 47.39 -45.83 31.27
N ASP A 537 48.67 -45.77 30.89
CA ASP A 537 49.15 -44.74 29.97
C ASP A 537 48.58 -44.98 28.54
N ASP A 538 48.43 -46.26 28.15
CA ASP A 538 47.77 -46.80 26.94
C ASP A 538 46.33 -46.28 26.71
N LEU A 539 45.70 -45.71 27.73
CA LEU A 539 44.36 -45.11 27.61
C LEU A 539 44.39 -43.81 26.79
N LEU A 540 45.50 -43.08 26.83
CA LEU A 540 45.67 -41.81 26.11
C LEU A 540 45.89 -42.03 24.60
N GLU A 541 46.50 -43.15 24.22
CA GLU A 541 46.75 -43.53 22.81
C GLU A 541 45.46 -43.70 21.98
N LYS A 542 44.30 -43.83 22.63
CA LYS A 542 42.98 -43.96 21.98
C LYS A 542 42.39 -42.61 21.54
N TYR A 543 43.04 -41.49 21.86
CA TYR A 543 42.54 -40.15 21.65
C TYR A 543 43.58 -39.28 20.94
N ASP A 544 43.11 -38.40 20.05
CA ASP A 544 44.00 -37.45 19.36
C ASP A 544 44.75 -36.57 20.38
N VAL A 545 46.02 -36.28 20.09
CA VAL A 545 46.92 -35.50 20.96
C VAL A 545 46.31 -34.16 21.43
N PRO A 546 45.55 -33.39 20.61
CA PRO A 546 44.83 -32.19 21.06
C PRO A 546 43.74 -32.46 22.10
N ILE A 547 43.05 -33.61 22.06
CA ILE A 547 42.04 -34.00 23.06
C ILE A 547 42.72 -34.23 24.41
N VAL A 548 43.85 -34.92 24.42
CA VAL A 548 44.63 -35.17 25.64
C VAL A 548 45.15 -33.85 26.26
N ALA A 549 45.65 -32.92 25.44
CA ALA A 549 46.02 -31.58 25.89
C ALA A 549 44.80 -30.75 26.37
N SER A 550 43.64 -30.90 25.72
CA SER A 550 42.38 -30.27 26.12
C SER A 550 41.90 -30.74 27.49
N VAL A 551 42.07 -32.03 27.81
CA VAL A 551 41.73 -32.57 29.14
C VAL A 551 42.63 -32.00 30.24
N LEU A 552 43.91 -31.71 29.98
CA LEU A 552 44.77 -31.01 30.95
C LEU A 552 44.40 -29.52 31.08
N LYS A 553 44.01 -28.84 29.99
CA LYS A 553 43.41 -27.48 30.08
C LYS A 553 42.17 -27.51 30.98
N LEU A 554 41.27 -28.47 30.77
CA LEU A 554 40.03 -28.62 31.55
C LEU A 554 40.30 -28.96 33.03
N TYR A 555 41.27 -29.84 33.32
CA TYR A 555 41.68 -30.16 34.70
C TYR A 555 42.07 -28.89 35.49
N LEU A 556 42.85 -27.98 34.89
CA LEU A 556 43.31 -26.75 35.52
C LEU A 556 42.20 -25.68 35.68
N LEU A 557 41.19 -25.71 34.80
CA LEU A 557 39.99 -24.88 34.93
C LEU A 557 39.05 -25.38 36.04
N GLU A 558 38.93 -26.70 36.20
CA GLU A 558 38.05 -27.35 37.18
C GLU A 558 38.62 -27.37 38.62
N LEU A 559 39.88 -26.96 38.84
CA LEU A 559 40.43 -26.78 40.18
C LEU A 559 39.62 -25.76 41.01
N PRO A 560 39.39 -26.01 42.31
CA PRO A 560 38.52 -25.18 43.16
C PRO A 560 39.08 -23.76 43.44
N ASP A 561 40.39 -23.57 43.24
CA ASP A 561 41.06 -22.28 43.11
C ASP A 561 42.06 -22.39 41.94
N SER A 562 42.45 -21.28 41.31
CA SER A 562 43.42 -21.32 40.20
C SER A 562 44.82 -21.75 40.66
N LEU A 563 45.63 -22.27 39.72
CA LEU A 563 46.95 -22.83 40.02
C LEU A 563 47.86 -21.83 40.77
N VAL A 564 47.85 -20.56 40.37
CA VAL A 564 48.17 -19.42 41.22
C VAL A 564 46.87 -18.98 41.90
N SER A 565 46.83 -19.00 43.24
CA SER A 565 45.59 -18.74 44.00
C SER A 565 44.96 -17.40 43.66
N SER A 566 43.62 -17.36 43.54
CA SER A 566 42.84 -16.14 43.29
C SER A 566 43.01 -15.05 44.36
N HIS A 567 43.51 -15.39 45.57
CA HIS A 567 43.91 -14.39 46.58
C HIS A 567 45.15 -13.58 46.19
N VAL A 568 46.00 -14.14 45.32
CA VAL A 568 47.23 -13.51 44.82
C VAL A 568 46.95 -12.61 43.61
N TYR A 569 45.73 -12.68 43.03
CA TYR A 569 45.31 -11.88 41.88
C TYR A 569 45.51 -10.37 42.09
N GLU A 570 45.07 -9.83 43.24
CA GLU A 570 45.21 -8.39 43.54
C GLU A 570 46.67 -7.96 43.71
N ILE A 571 47.55 -8.88 44.16
CA ILE A 571 49.00 -8.62 44.25
C ILE A 571 49.60 -8.57 42.84
N VAL A 572 49.29 -9.56 42.00
CA VAL A 572 49.73 -9.62 40.58
C VAL A 572 49.23 -8.42 39.78
N LYS A 573 47.97 -8.01 40.01
CA LYS A 573 47.37 -6.80 39.49
C LYS A 573 48.14 -5.55 39.91
N THR A 574 48.43 -5.41 41.22
CA THR A 574 49.21 -4.29 41.76
C THR A 574 50.61 -4.22 41.13
N ILE A 575 51.30 -5.37 40.98
CA ILE A 575 52.58 -5.46 40.26
C ILE A 575 52.41 -4.90 38.84
N TYR A 576 51.53 -5.47 38.02
CA TYR A 576 51.39 -5.08 36.61
C TYR A 576 50.68 -3.75 36.37
N SER A 577 50.08 -3.11 37.39
CA SER A 577 49.62 -1.72 37.32
C SER A 577 50.70 -0.72 37.72
N THR A 578 51.53 -1.03 38.73
CA THR A 578 52.50 -0.09 39.31
C THR A 578 53.89 -0.21 38.67
N THR A 579 54.30 -1.39 38.21
CA THR A 579 55.52 -1.56 37.40
C THR A 579 55.28 -1.35 35.90
N ALA A 580 54.18 -0.68 35.52
CA ALA A 580 53.73 -0.59 34.13
C ALA A 580 54.49 0.45 33.29
N THR A 581 55.17 1.41 33.93
CA THR A 581 55.75 2.59 33.26
C THR A 581 57.24 2.81 33.57
N ASP A 582 57.68 2.70 34.83
CA ASP A 582 58.98 3.26 35.27
C ASP A 582 59.87 2.31 36.11
N VAL A 583 59.59 1.00 36.16
CA VAL A 583 60.29 0.04 37.04
C VAL A 583 61.09 -0.99 36.24
N SER A 584 62.32 -1.28 36.66
CA SER A 584 63.18 -2.27 36.00
C SER A 584 62.58 -3.68 36.00
N GLU A 585 62.86 -4.43 34.93
CA GLU A 585 62.39 -5.81 34.77
C GLU A 585 62.85 -6.72 35.90
N GLU A 586 64.11 -6.62 36.32
CA GLU A 586 64.68 -7.35 37.46
C GLU A 586 63.86 -7.17 38.74
N THR A 587 63.42 -5.93 39.03
CA THR A 587 62.55 -5.62 40.18
C THR A 587 61.18 -6.28 40.02
N ARG A 588 60.59 -6.24 38.82
CA ARG A 588 59.30 -6.91 38.52
C ARG A 588 59.39 -8.42 38.77
N ILE A 589 60.44 -9.07 38.26
CA ILE A 589 60.68 -10.51 38.44
C ILE A 589 60.96 -10.85 39.92
N SER A 590 61.69 -10.00 40.66
CA SER A 590 61.93 -10.19 42.10
C SER A 590 60.65 -10.14 42.95
N VAL A 591 59.74 -9.20 42.65
CA VAL A 591 58.45 -9.15 43.34
C VAL A 591 57.56 -10.34 42.95
N ILE A 592 57.62 -10.81 41.69
CA ILE A 592 56.93 -12.04 41.25
C ILE A 592 57.48 -13.29 41.98
N GLN A 593 58.80 -13.44 42.13
CA GLN A 593 59.41 -14.52 42.92
C GLN A 593 58.89 -14.52 44.37
N SER A 594 58.93 -13.36 45.04
CA SER A 594 58.43 -13.20 46.41
C SER A 594 56.93 -13.52 46.54
N THR A 595 56.14 -13.12 45.54
CA THR A 595 54.69 -13.34 45.48
C THR A 595 54.34 -14.82 45.26
N LEU A 596 55.00 -15.49 44.30
CA LEU A 596 54.79 -16.91 44.02
C LEU A 596 55.34 -17.81 45.14
N GLY A 597 56.36 -17.36 45.89
CA GLY A 597 56.91 -18.07 47.05
C GLY A 597 55.94 -18.23 48.23
N GLN A 598 54.83 -17.48 48.23
CA GLN A 598 53.75 -17.61 49.22
C GLN A 598 52.78 -18.77 48.91
N LEU A 599 52.82 -19.32 47.69
CA LEU A 599 51.97 -20.44 47.29
C LEU A 599 52.36 -21.75 47.99
N ARG A 600 51.44 -22.72 48.00
CA ARG A 600 51.73 -24.05 48.55
C ARG A 600 52.70 -24.81 47.63
N LEU A 601 53.50 -25.70 48.20
CA LEU A 601 54.59 -26.38 47.47
C LEU A 601 54.10 -27.21 46.27
N ALA A 602 52.88 -27.76 46.34
CA ALA A 602 52.25 -28.46 45.22
C ALA A 602 51.93 -27.53 44.03
N ASN A 603 51.40 -26.33 44.30
CA ASN A 603 51.15 -25.31 43.29
C ASN A 603 52.46 -24.86 42.61
N ILE A 604 53.50 -24.58 43.40
CA ILE A 604 54.81 -24.15 42.86
C ILE A 604 55.43 -25.23 41.99
N ALA A 605 55.47 -26.48 42.44
CA ALA A 605 56.02 -27.59 41.67
C ALA A 605 55.21 -27.92 40.42
N THR A 606 53.88 -27.78 40.49
CA THR A 606 52.99 -27.98 39.34
C THR A 606 53.16 -26.88 38.30
N LEU A 607 53.27 -25.62 38.73
CA LEU A 607 53.52 -24.49 37.84
C LEU A 607 54.91 -24.58 37.20
N ASP A 608 55.94 -24.97 37.94
CA ASP A 608 57.30 -25.23 37.43
C ASP A 608 57.32 -26.33 36.35
N ALA A 609 56.59 -27.43 36.56
CA ALA A 609 56.47 -28.51 35.58
C ALA A 609 55.75 -28.04 34.29
N ILE A 610 54.63 -27.33 34.43
CA ILE A 610 53.86 -26.79 33.30
C ILE A 610 54.66 -25.74 32.53
N CYS A 611 55.32 -24.80 33.23
CA CYS A 611 56.17 -23.80 32.58
C CYS A 611 57.36 -24.46 31.89
N THR A 612 58.02 -25.45 32.49
CA THR A 612 59.13 -26.19 31.87
C THR A 612 58.68 -26.92 30.59
N HIS A 613 57.48 -27.50 30.57
CA HIS A 613 56.90 -28.11 29.36
C HIS A 613 56.72 -27.08 28.24
N PHE A 614 56.16 -25.91 28.57
CA PHE A 614 55.90 -24.88 27.57
C PHE A 614 57.14 -24.13 27.08
N THR A 615 58.13 -23.83 27.95
CA THR A 615 59.39 -23.25 27.45
C THR A 615 60.14 -24.24 26.58
N ARG A 616 60.21 -25.53 26.98
CA ARG A 616 60.77 -26.60 26.13
C ARG A 616 60.09 -26.67 24.76
N LEU A 617 58.76 -26.60 24.69
CA LEU A 617 58.02 -26.62 23.43
C LEU A 617 58.31 -25.36 22.58
N ILE A 618 58.37 -24.18 23.18
CA ILE A 618 58.71 -22.91 22.51
C ILE A 618 60.14 -22.96 21.95
N GLU A 619 61.11 -23.41 22.74
CA GLU A 619 62.52 -23.55 22.37
C GLU A 619 62.71 -24.57 21.24
N LEU A 620 62.20 -25.80 21.40
CA LEU A 620 62.35 -26.88 20.41
C LEU A 620 61.70 -26.57 19.06
N THR A 621 60.56 -25.87 19.07
CA THR A 621 59.86 -25.48 17.82
C THR A 621 60.29 -24.11 17.29
N SER A 622 61.28 -23.45 17.93
CA SER A 622 61.72 -22.07 17.64
C SER A 622 60.54 -21.11 17.45
N ALA A 623 59.57 -21.18 18.37
CA ALA A 623 58.26 -20.58 18.19
C ALA A 623 58.30 -19.04 18.21
N ASP A 624 57.44 -18.43 17.41
CA ASP A 624 57.41 -16.99 17.22
C ASP A 624 56.57 -16.27 18.31
N GLU A 625 56.72 -14.94 18.34
CA GLU A 625 56.03 -14.05 19.27
C GLU A 625 54.49 -14.10 19.13
N THR A 626 53.94 -14.44 17.96
CA THR A 626 52.49 -14.61 17.79
C THR A 626 52.00 -15.91 18.41
N TYR A 627 52.72 -17.03 18.24
CA TYR A 627 52.43 -18.27 18.95
C TYR A 627 52.54 -18.11 20.47
N VAL A 628 53.63 -17.53 20.97
CA VAL A 628 53.82 -17.31 22.42
C VAL A 628 52.69 -16.43 22.99
N THR A 629 52.25 -15.43 22.23
CA THR A 629 51.09 -14.60 22.58
C THR A 629 49.78 -15.39 22.59
N ALA A 630 49.50 -16.21 21.58
CA ALA A 630 48.30 -17.05 21.53
C ALA A 630 48.27 -18.05 22.71
N LEU A 631 49.37 -18.79 22.91
CA LEU A 631 49.52 -19.79 23.96
C LEU A 631 49.36 -19.17 25.36
N ALA A 632 49.97 -18.00 25.61
CA ALA A 632 49.82 -17.30 26.89
C ALA A 632 48.37 -16.85 27.16
N ASN A 633 47.60 -16.46 26.13
CA ASN A 633 46.18 -16.15 26.29
C ASN A 633 45.34 -17.41 26.58
N THR A 634 45.61 -18.52 25.89
CA THR A 634 44.93 -19.81 26.12
C THR A 634 45.15 -20.35 27.54
N LEU A 635 46.35 -20.15 28.10
CA LEU A 635 46.72 -20.68 29.43
C LEU A 635 46.46 -19.72 30.59
N ALA A 636 46.31 -18.41 30.34
CA ALA A 636 45.97 -17.41 31.35
C ALA A 636 44.80 -17.83 32.28
N PRO A 637 43.62 -18.28 31.80
CA PRO A 637 42.52 -18.70 32.67
C PRO A 637 42.79 -20.03 33.40
N CYS A 638 43.69 -20.87 32.89
CA CYS A 638 44.13 -22.09 33.59
C CYS A 638 45.04 -21.75 34.79
N ILE A 639 45.88 -20.73 34.65
CA ILE A 639 46.95 -20.39 35.61
C ILE A 639 46.48 -19.41 36.70
N LEU A 640 45.79 -18.32 36.36
CA LEU A 640 45.36 -17.29 37.32
C LEU A 640 43.97 -16.72 36.98
N ARG A 641 43.03 -16.85 37.92
CA ARG A 641 41.64 -16.36 37.83
C ARG A 641 41.34 -15.34 38.94
N PRO A 642 40.53 -14.29 38.70
CA PRO A 642 40.04 -13.42 39.78
C PRO A 642 39.04 -14.18 40.67
N LYS A 643 38.93 -13.78 41.94
CA LYS A 643 38.04 -14.44 42.91
C LYS A 643 36.54 -14.20 42.64
N GLN A 644 36.21 -13.09 41.98
CA GLN A 644 34.88 -12.78 41.45
C GLN A 644 35.05 -12.13 40.09
N GLU A 645 34.22 -12.51 39.12
CA GLU A 645 34.24 -11.91 37.79
C GLU A 645 33.34 -10.67 37.72
N SER A 646 33.79 -9.69 36.94
CA SER A 646 33.16 -8.38 36.76
C SER A 646 33.49 -7.82 35.38
N SER A 647 32.72 -6.84 34.91
CA SER A 647 33.02 -6.14 33.64
C SER A 647 34.38 -5.45 33.62
N LEU A 648 34.98 -5.19 34.79
CA LEU A 648 36.34 -4.68 34.93
C LEU A 648 37.39 -5.80 34.79
N THR A 649 37.29 -6.87 35.59
CA THR A 649 38.27 -7.99 35.55
C THR A 649 38.31 -8.68 34.18
N MET A 650 37.18 -8.79 33.48
CA MET A 650 37.13 -9.34 32.12
C MET A 650 37.85 -8.48 31.06
N ASN A 651 38.26 -7.26 31.39
CA ASN A 651 39.09 -6.39 30.54
C ASN A 651 40.58 -6.37 30.96
N GLU A 652 40.92 -6.94 32.11
CA GLU A 652 42.25 -6.85 32.71
C GLU A 652 43.20 -7.93 32.19
N ARG A 653 44.30 -7.53 31.52
CA ARG A 653 45.26 -8.45 30.89
C ARG A 653 46.34 -9.01 31.85
N TYR A 654 46.10 -8.98 33.16
CA TYR A 654 47.12 -9.31 34.17
C TYR A 654 47.49 -10.79 34.19
N SER A 655 46.53 -11.72 34.06
CA SER A 655 46.82 -13.16 33.97
C SER A 655 47.68 -13.49 32.74
N TYR A 656 47.41 -12.86 31.58
CA TYR A 656 48.23 -12.99 30.37
C TYR A 656 49.67 -12.49 30.58
N ARG A 657 49.84 -11.32 31.22
CA ARG A 657 51.18 -10.79 31.54
C ARG A 657 51.96 -11.73 32.46
N LEU A 658 51.30 -12.32 33.47
CA LEU A 658 51.93 -13.31 34.35
C LEU A 658 52.41 -14.54 33.59
N VAL A 659 51.60 -15.12 32.69
CA VAL A 659 52.01 -16.29 31.91
C VAL A 659 53.20 -15.97 31.00
N ARG A 660 53.28 -14.75 30.45
CA ARG A 660 54.43 -14.32 29.65
C ARG A 660 55.72 -14.17 30.46
N ASP A 661 55.69 -13.52 31.63
CA ASP A 661 56.87 -13.44 32.50
C ASP A 661 57.30 -14.83 33.00
N LEU A 662 56.34 -15.72 33.27
CA LEU A 662 56.58 -17.12 33.62
C LEU A 662 57.26 -17.95 32.52
N PHE A 663 57.06 -17.61 31.24
CA PHE A 663 57.77 -18.24 30.12
C PHE A 663 59.14 -17.59 29.88
N ALA A 664 59.19 -16.25 29.75
CA ALA A 664 60.42 -15.53 29.44
C ALA A 664 61.49 -15.62 30.53
N HIS A 665 61.08 -15.65 31.81
CA HIS A 665 61.98 -15.61 32.97
C HIS A 665 61.93 -16.90 33.80
N LYS A 666 61.52 -18.02 33.19
CA LYS A 666 61.29 -19.33 33.83
C LYS A 666 62.42 -19.74 34.79
N ASP A 667 63.68 -19.76 34.35
CA ASP A 667 64.78 -20.23 35.21
C ASP A 667 65.22 -19.22 36.28
N ALA A 668 64.99 -17.93 36.06
CA ALA A 668 65.16 -16.91 37.10
C ALA A 668 64.09 -17.07 38.19
N ILE A 669 62.81 -17.19 37.81
CA ILE A 669 61.68 -17.33 38.73
C ILE A 669 61.78 -18.65 39.50
N PHE A 670 61.77 -19.79 38.81
CA PHE A 670 61.73 -21.09 39.47
C PHE A 670 63.07 -21.51 40.07
N GLY A 671 64.19 -21.01 39.57
CA GLY A 671 65.51 -21.20 40.20
C GLY A 671 65.56 -20.61 41.60
N GLU A 672 65.02 -19.40 41.81
CA GLU A 672 64.94 -18.80 43.14
C GLU A 672 63.90 -19.48 44.03
N LEU A 673 62.71 -19.79 43.51
CA LEU A 673 61.68 -20.54 44.27
C LEU A 673 62.21 -21.89 44.76
N LYS A 674 63.04 -22.58 43.96
CA LYS A 674 63.73 -23.82 44.35
C LYS A 674 64.72 -23.57 45.50
N ARG A 675 65.58 -22.53 45.40
CA ARG A 675 66.54 -22.14 46.47
C ARG A 675 65.83 -21.76 47.77
N ALA A 676 64.79 -20.92 47.72
CA ALA A 676 63.99 -20.55 48.89
C ALA A 676 63.31 -21.78 49.53
N SER A 677 62.87 -22.75 48.73
CA SER A 677 62.26 -24.00 49.25
C SER A 677 63.26 -24.90 49.98
N THR A 678 64.53 -24.96 49.57
CA THR A 678 65.55 -25.77 50.27
C THR A 678 66.09 -25.07 51.51
N LEU A 679 66.31 -23.75 51.46
CA LEU A 679 66.74 -22.93 52.59
C LEU A 679 65.70 -22.89 53.75
N THR A 680 64.40 -23.01 53.44
CA THR A 680 63.34 -23.11 54.46
C THR A 680 63.11 -24.52 55.01
N HIS A 681 63.83 -25.54 54.52
CA HIS A 681 63.82 -26.90 55.06
C HIS A 681 64.98 -27.20 56.03
N SER A 682 66.07 -26.44 55.99
CA SER A 682 67.22 -26.60 56.90
C SER A 682 67.05 -25.87 58.25
N SER A 683 66.03 -25.03 58.41
CA SER A 683 65.72 -24.25 59.61
C SER A 683 64.53 -24.83 60.40
N SER A 684 64.76 -25.96 61.08
CA SER A 684 63.74 -26.65 61.88
C SER A 684 63.33 -25.82 63.11
N GLY A 685 62.16 -25.16 63.06
CA GLY A 685 61.53 -24.54 64.23
C GLY A 685 60.51 -23.44 63.92
N ALA A 686 60.63 -22.75 62.78
CA ALA A 686 59.75 -21.64 62.43
C ALA A 686 58.36 -22.14 61.99
N GLN A 687 57.32 -21.82 62.78
CA GLN A 687 55.93 -22.00 62.37
C GLN A 687 55.64 -21.08 61.17
N ARG A 688 55.44 -21.67 59.97
CA ARG A 688 54.80 -20.91 58.87
C ARG A 688 53.44 -20.41 59.35
N PRO A 689 53.04 -19.15 59.11
CA PRO A 689 51.65 -18.78 59.22
C PRO A 689 50.84 -19.72 58.30
N ARG A 690 49.79 -20.34 58.84
CA ARG A 690 48.95 -21.25 58.05
C ARG A 690 48.38 -20.46 56.87
N ALA A 691 48.77 -20.82 55.64
CA ALA A 691 48.08 -20.38 54.45
C ALA A 691 46.59 -20.71 54.63
N ILE A 692 45.72 -19.70 54.54
CA ILE A 692 44.31 -19.85 54.90
C ILE A 692 43.72 -20.95 54.02
N SER A 693 43.21 -22.00 54.67
CA SER A 693 42.65 -23.13 53.94
C SER A 693 41.39 -22.67 53.22
N THR A 694 41.33 -22.93 51.92
CA THR A 694 40.12 -22.87 51.08
C THR A 694 39.16 -24.03 51.37
N ASP A 695 39.54 -24.94 52.28
CA ASP A 695 38.76 -26.05 52.79
C ASP A 695 37.46 -25.58 53.48
N GLU A 696 36.34 -26.06 52.94
CA GLU A 696 34.97 -25.79 53.41
C GLU A 696 34.66 -26.47 54.76
N SER A 697 35.51 -27.39 55.25
CA SER A 697 35.34 -28.06 56.56
C SER A 697 35.17 -27.07 57.71
N ASN A 698 35.83 -25.91 57.64
CA ASN A 698 35.71 -24.84 58.63
C ASN A 698 34.41 -24.04 58.51
N ARG A 699 33.54 -24.22 57.50
CA ARG A 699 32.23 -23.55 57.43
C ARG A 699 31.41 -23.81 58.67
N ARG A 700 31.38 -25.06 59.16
CA ARG A 700 30.65 -25.45 60.36
C ARG A 700 31.29 -24.91 61.64
N ALA A 701 32.62 -25.02 61.76
CA ALA A 701 33.37 -24.47 62.88
C ALA A 701 33.21 -22.95 63.00
N ASN A 702 33.38 -22.22 61.89
CA ASN A 702 33.24 -20.76 61.83
C ASN A 702 31.77 -20.32 62.06
N MET A 703 30.79 -21.11 61.63
CA MET A 703 29.37 -20.88 61.96
C MET A 703 29.12 -21.08 63.46
N GLU A 704 29.59 -22.16 64.06
CA GLU A 704 29.42 -22.45 65.50
C GLU A 704 30.21 -21.49 66.39
N GLU A 705 31.38 -21.03 65.95
CA GLU A 705 32.19 -19.99 66.62
C GLU A 705 31.55 -18.60 66.51
N ARG A 706 31.02 -18.23 65.33
CA ARG A 706 30.22 -17.01 65.17
C ARG A 706 28.93 -17.06 65.99
N GLN A 707 28.28 -18.22 66.07
CA GLN A 707 27.10 -18.44 66.92
C GLN A 707 27.46 -18.33 68.40
N ARG A 708 28.62 -18.85 68.83
CA ARG A 708 29.19 -18.66 70.17
C ARG A 708 29.49 -17.19 70.48
N ALA A 709 30.10 -16.45 69.55
CA ALA A 709 30.38 -15.03 69.73
C ALA A 709 29.09 -14.21 69.90
N ILE A 710 28.07 -14.49 69.08
CA ILE A 710 26.73 -13.87 69.16
C ILE A 710 26.01 -14.27 70.46
N ALA A 711 26.21 -15.50 70.96
CA ALA A 711 25.67 -15.93 72.25
C ALA A 711 26.38 -15.27 73.45
N ALA A 712 27.72 -15.15 73.40
CA ALA A 712 28.51 -14.48 74.42
C ALA A 712 28.19 -12.97 74.52
N GLN A 713 27.90 -12.32 73.38
CA GLN A 713 27.43 -10.94 73.33
C GLN A 713 25.97 -10.73 73.80
N ARG A 714 25.26 -11.78 74.23
CA ARG A 714 23.84 -11.72 74.65
C ARG A 714 23.60 -11.84 76.16
N SER A 715 24.64 -11.66 76.99
CA SER A 715 24.46 -11.43 78.43
C SER A 715 23.97 -9.99 78.71
N PRO A 716 23.07 -9.72 79.69
CA PRO A 716 22.21 -8.53 79.65
C PRO A 716 22.63 -7.32 80.51
N ARG A 717 22.09 -6.15 80.13
CA ARG A 717 21.96 -4.88 80.91
C ARG A 717 23.28 -4.06 81.00
N ALA A 718 23.31 -2.75 80.70
CA ALA A 718 22.31 -1.71 81.01
C ALA A 718 22.30 -0.48 80.05
N THR A 719 21.20 0.29 80.12
CA THR A 719 21.05 1.77 79.89
C THR A 719 21.58 2.46 78.61
N SER A 720 20.63 2.88 77.75
CA SER A 720 20.22 4.27 77.42
C SER A 720 21.24 5.45 77.47
N PRO A 721 21.10 6.53 76.66
CA PRO A 721 19.84 7.12 76.15
C PRO A 721 19.87 7.57 74.66
N ALA A 722 19.01 8.54 74.29
CA ALA A 722 18.69 8.94 72.90
C ALA A 722 19.20 10.36 72.48
N PRO A 723 18.41 11.29 71.88
CA PRO A 723 18.57 11.57 70.44
C PRO A 723 18.82 13.05 70.03
N GLY A 724 19.26 13.21 68.77
CA GLY A 724 19.18 14.46 67.98
C GLY A 724 20.01 14.36 66.70
N SER A 725 19.98 15.26 65.72
CA SER A 725 18.99 16.23 65.23
C SER A 725 19.73 17.07 64.16
N ARG A 726 19.29 16.98 62.89
CA ARG A 726 19.47 17.89 61.74
C ARG A 726 20.44 19.10 61.86
N VAL A 727 21.24 19.36 60.82
CA VAL A 727 21.05 20.48 59.83
C VAL A 727 22.10 20.46 58.69
N SER A 728 21.73 21.06 57.55
CA SER A 728 22.50 21.43 56.31
C SER A 728 23.94 21.92 56.51
N GLY A 729 24.91 21.86 55.57
CA GLY A 729 24.97 21.52 54.12
C GLY A 729 26.41 21.75 53.60
N SER A 730 26.78 21.89 52.31
CA SER A 730 26.14 21.76 50.99
C SER A 730 27.22 21.78 49.85
N HIS A 731 26.90 21.30 48.63
CA HIS A 731 27.72 21.33 47.38
C HIS A 731 29.03 20.49 47.38
N ARG A 732 29.58 19.93 46.28
CA ARG A 732 29.25 19.64 44.85
C ARG A 732 30.18 18.42 44.47
N ARG A 733 30.00 17.55 43.47
CA ARG A 733 29.40 17.63 42.12
C ARG A 733 29.25 16.20 41.53
N ASP A 734 28.31 16.03 40.59
CA ASP A 734 28.35 15.11 39.42
C ASP A 734 28.12 13.57 39.54
N ARG A 735 27.71 13.01 38.38
CA ARG A 735 27.54 11.61 37.92
C ARG A 735 26.30 10.80 38.34
N SER A 736 25.90 9.95 37.38
CA SER A 736 24.59 9.31 37.24
C SER A 736 24.57 7.84 37.68
N ALA A 737 23.38 7.34 38.07
CA ALA A 737 23.16 5.93 38.38
C ALA A 737 21.74 5.48 38.02
N THR A 738 21.58 4.84 36.85
CA THR A 738 20.33 4.18 36.43
C THR A 738 20.24 2.78 37.02
N ARG A 739 19.67 2.66 38.23
CA ARG A 739 19.55 1.38 38.95
C ARG A 739 18.24 0.67 38.61
N PHE A 740 18.32 -0.49 37.96
CA PHE A 740 17.17 -1.35 37.67
C PHE A 740 16.55 -1.94 38.95
N PRO A 741 15.21 -2.07 39.03
CA PRO A 741 14.54 -2.87 40.04
C PRO A 741 14.55 -4.36 39.65
N VAL A 742 14.99 -5.24 40.54
CA VAL A 742 14.90 -6.70 40.36
C VAL A 742 13.60 -7.19 40.99
N ASN A 743 12.65 -7.65 40.17
CA ASN A 743 11.40 -8.21 40.65
C ASN A 743 11.54 -9.73 40.86
N THR A 744 11.79 -10.16 42.10
CA THR A 744 11.91 -11.58 42.45
C THR A 744 10.57 -12.16 42.92
N SER A 745 9.83 -12.82 42.03
CA SER A 745 8.56 -13.49 42.35
C SER A 745 8.55 -14.95 41.91
N SER A 746 8.98 -15.84 42.80
CA SER A 746 8.77 -17.30 42.70
C SER A 746 8.10 -17.78 43.99
N PRO A 747 6.84 -18.24 43.97
CA PRO A 747 6.16 -18.75 45.15
C PRO A 747 6.61 -20.20 45.46
N THR A 748 6.75 -20.52 46.75
CA THR A 748 6.89 -21.89 47.24
C THR A 748 5.90 -22.16 48.38
N ASP A 749 5.53 -23.43 48.53
CA ASP A 749 4.36 -23.91 49.29
C ASP A 749 4.19 -23.39 50.73
N SER A 750 2.93 -23.35 51.15
CA SER A 750 2.58 -23.59 52.56
C SER A 750 1.54 -24.72 52.67
N ARG A 751 1.89 -25.80 53.37
CA ARG A 751 1.02 -26.97 53.56
C ARG A 751 0.19 -26.85 54.85
N LYS A 752 -1.12 -27.08 54.76
CA LYS A 752 -1.93 -27.71 55.83
C LYS A 752 -2.88 -28.75 55.20
N ALA A 753 -3.43 -29.64 56.02
CA ALA A 753 -3.80 -30.99 55.61
C ALA A 753 -5.31 -31.32 55.63
N ASN A 754 -5.63 -32.54 55.18
CA ASN A 754 -6.92 -33.24 55.11
C ASN A 754 -7.83 -32.82 53.92
N GLY A 755 -8.39 -33.74 53.12
CA GLY A 755 -8.11 -35.19 53.05
C GLY A 755 -9.11 -36.01 52.22
N ASN A 756 -8.75 -37.28 51.97
CA ASN A 756 -9.57 -38.40 51.42
C ASN A 756 -9.99 -38.39 49.93
N ARG A 757 -9.52 -39.44 49.20
CA ARG A 757 -10.21 -40.29 48.18
C ARG A 757 -10.78 -39.64 46.89
N GLY A 758 -10.56 -40.19 45.70
CA GLY A 758 -9.74 -41.34 45.28
C GLY A 758 -10.20 -41.98 43.95
N SER A 759 -9.27 -42.58 43.18
CA SER A 759 -9.43 -43.17 41.81
C SER A 759 -9.91 -42.21 40.72
N LEU A 760 -9.27 -42.02 39.54
CA LEU A 760 -8.48 -42.88 38.64
C LEU A 760 -9.32 -43.80 37.75
N GLU A 761 -9.64 -43.35 36.52
CA GLU A 761 -9.44 -44.08 35.25
C GLU A 761 -9.73 -43.21 34.00
N VAL A 762 -9.02 -43.50 32.90
CA VAL A 762 -9.09 -42.93 31.53
C VAL A 762 -8.47 -44.01 30.61
N PRO A 763 -9.12 -44.55 29.55
CA PRO A 763 -8.97 -43.96 28.20
C PRO A 763 -10.06 -44.25 27.14
N GLY A 764 -9.96 -43.51 26.02
CA GLY A 764 -10.49 -43.87 24.68
C GLY A 764 -11.99 -43.64 24.43
N SER A 765 -12.50 -43.80 23.21
CA SER A 765 -11.90 -43.67 21.86
C SER A 765 -12.99 -43.95 20.80
N ASP A 766 -13.01 -43.13 19.73
CA ASP A 766 -13.54 -43.40 18.39
C ASP A 766 -15.06 -43.61 18.11
N ASP A 767 -15.44 -42.98 16.98
CA ASP A 767 -16.28 -43.44 15.87
C ASP A 767 -17.84 -43.31 15.76
N SER A 768 -18.22 -42.66 14.65
CA SER A 768 -19.25 -43.07 13.67
C SER A 768 -20.79 -42.82 13.85
N SER A 769 -21.26 -41.81 13.10
CA SER A 769 -22.25 -41.95 12.00
C SER A 769 -23.79 -41.96 12.23
N THR A 770 -24.52 -41.81 11.09
CA THR A 770 -25.99 -41.82 10.84
C THR A 770 -26.78 -40.56 11.24
N GLY A 771 -27.76 -40.07 10.44
CA GLY A 771 -28.11 -40.43 9.06
C GLY A 771 -29.40 -39.76 8.49
N GLU A 772 -29.43 -39.55 7.16
CA GLU A 772 -30.61 -39.33 6.28
C GLU A 772 -31.46 -38.05 6.51
N ILE A 773 -32.37 -37.55 5.64
CA ILE A 773 -33.18 -38.10 4.51
C ILE A 773 -33.26 -37.09 3.33
N ALA A 774 -33.45 -37.61 2.10
CA ALA A 774 -33.81 -36.88 0.86
C ALA A 774 -34.94 -37.67 0.10
N PRO A 775 -35.43 -37.33 -1.14
CA PRO A 775 -34.73 -36.86 -2.36
C PRO A 775 -35.12 -35.39 -2.67
N ALA A 776 -35.50 -34.84 -3.85
CA ALA A 776 -35.79 -35.25 -5.25
C ALA A 776 -35.92 -33.93 -6.10
N THR A 777 -35.99 -33.81 -7.43
CA THR A 777 -35.66 -34.50 -8.72
C THR A 777 -36.10 -33.48 -9.82
N THR A 778 -35.59 -33.28 -11.05
CA THR A 778 -34.60 -33.86 -11.99
C THR A 778 -34.39 -32.77 -13.11
N ASN A 779 -33.56 -32.82 -14.16
CA ASN A 779 -32.70 -33.82 -14.83
C ASN A 779 -31.58 -33.10 -15.65
N GLY A 780 -30.67 -33.86 -16.30
CA GLY A 780 -29.84 -33.36 -17.43
C GLY A 780 -28.33 -33.64 -17.33
N ALA A 781 -27.75 -34.28 -18.36
CA ALA A 781 -26.33 -34.67 -18.51
C ALA A 781 -26.06 -35.06 -19.99
N PRO A 782 -24.84 -35.47 -20.43
CA PRO A 782 -23.53 -35.54 -19.75
C PRO A 782 -22.34 -34.96 -20.56
N GLU A 783 -21.13 -34.84 -19.97
CA GLU A 783 -19.90 -35.51 -20.47
C GLU A 783 -18.66 -35.34 -19.55
N ALA A 784 -17.69 -36.26 -19.74
CA ALA A 784 -16.25 -36.23 -19.42
C ALA A 784 -15.72 -35.97 -17.97
N THR A 785 -14.82 -36.87 -17.55
CA THR A 785 -14.09 -36.98 -16.27
C THR A 785 -13.02 -35.90 -15.98
N PRO A 786 -12.69 -35.62 -14.71
CA PRO A 786 -11.64 -34.68 -14.31
C PRO A 786 -10.24 -35.29 -14.14
N VAL A 787 -9.19 -34.45 -14.13
CA VAL A 787 -7.83 -34.76 -13.66
C VAL A 787 -7.30 -33.58 -12.81
N GLU A 788 -6.51 -33.89 -11.78
CA GLU A 788 -6.04 -32.98 -10.73
C GLU A 788 -4.61 -32.47 -10.99
N HIS A 789 -4.31 -31.19 -10.70
CA HIS A 789 -2.95 -30.65 -10.67
C HIS A 789 -2.77 -29.50 -9.65
N PRO A 790 -1.66 -29.46 -8.89
CA PRO A 790 -1.39 -28.44 -7.85
C PRO A 790 -0.61 -27.20 -8.34
N ALA A 791 -0.27 -26.32 -7.39
CA ALA A 791 0.19 -24.93 -7.55
C ALA A 791 1.51 -24.70 -8.35
N PRO A 792 1.71 -23.49 -8.93
CA PRO A 792 2.86 -23.16 -9.78
C PRO A 792 4.09 -22.64 -9.02
N SER A 793 5.27 -22.68 -9.67
CA SER A 793 6.49 -22.01 -9.19
C SER A 793 7.39 -21.48 -10.31
N SER A 794 8.15 -20.45 -9.95
CA SER A 794 9.06 -19.57 -10.71
C SER A 794 9.93 -20.20 -11.82
N THR A 795 10.04 -19.49 -12.96
CA THR A 795 10.95 -19.81 -14.07
C THR A 795 12.22 -18.94 -14.03
N ARG A 796 13.41 -19.56 -13.99
CA ARG A 796 14.68 -18.90 -14.36
C ARG A 796 15.68 -19.89 -14.98
N VAL A 797 16.39 -19.47 -16.02
CA VAL A 797 17.17 -20.35 -16.92
C VAL A 797 18.68 -20.29 -16.62
N PRO A 798 19.42 -21.43 -16.59
CA PRO A 798 20.89 -21.45 -16.44
C PRO A 798 21.66 -21.65 -17.77
N PHE A 799 22.93 -21.24 -17.78
CA PHE A 799 23.87 -21.45 -18.89
C PHE A 799 24.54 -22.85 -18.87
N PRO A 800 24.97 -23.41 -20.02
CA PRO A 800 25.63 -24.71 -20.10
C PRO A 800 27.16 -24.65 -19.89
N ARG A 801 27.72 -25.70 -19.26
CA ARG A 801 29.14 -26.08 -19.35
C ARG A 801 29.31 -27.29 -20.27
N LYS A 802 30.48 -27.47 -20.87
CA LYS A 802 30.95 -28.76 -21.44
C LYS A 802 32.36 -29.09 -20.94
N THR A 803 32.71 -30.36 -21.00
CA THR A 803 33.82 -31.00 -20.27
C THR A 803 35.05 -31.28 -21.13
N ALA A 804 36.16 -31.64 -20.47
CA ALA A 804 37.48 -31.82 -21.07
C ALA A 804 37.68 -33.15 -21.83
N GLY A 805 38.74 -33.18 -22.65
CA GLY A 805 39.38 -34.38 -23.21
C GLY A 805 40.89 -34.38 -22.88
N SER A 806 41.58 -35.51 -23.05
CA SER A 806 42.94 -35.74 -22.54
C SER A 806 43.85 -36.40 -23.59
N LEU A 807 45.17 -36.16 -23.54
CA LEU A 807 46.23 -37.19 -23.37
C LEU A 807 47.68 -36.72 -23.68
N THR A 808 48.59 -37.08 -22.76
CA THR A 808 50.02 -37.50 -22.96
C THR A 808 51.14 -36.60 -23.54
N ARG A 809 52.21 -36.47 -22.73
CA ARG A 809 53.67 -36.60 -23.00
C ARG A 809 54.34 -35.80 -24.15
N GLY A 810 55.37 -35.02 -23.79
CA GLY A 810 56.47 -34.55 -24.65
C GLY A 810 57.61 -33.98 -23.81
N ASN A 811 58.87 -34.16 -24.19
CA ASN A 811 60.05 -33.84 -23.35
C ASN A 811 61.03 -32.89 -24.07
N ARG A 812 61.94 -32.27 -23.29
CA ARG A 812 63.27 -31.69 -23.67
C ARG A 812 63.44 -30.21 -24.12
N ASP A 813 64.44 -29.62 -23.45
CA ASP A 813 65.61 -28.86 -23.96
C ASP A 813 65.50 -27.39 -24.47
N SER A 814 65.93 -26.47 -23.59
CA SER A 814 67.18 -25.66 -23.73
C SER A 814 67.19 -24.24 -24.33
N THR A 815 67.84 -23.33 -23.57
CA THR A 815 68.55 -22.06 -23.98
C THR A 815 67.70 -20.92 -24.60
N GLY A 816 68.05 -19.63 -24.47
CA GLY A 816 69.09 -18.91 -23.71
C GLY A 816 68.96 -17.39 -23.98
N SER A 817 69.02 -16.50 -22.99
CA SER A 817 70.23 -15.85 -22.43
C SER A 817 70.45 -14.41 -22.93
N THR A 818 70.66 -13.46 -22.01
CA THR A 818 70.95 -12.01 -22.21
C THR A 818 69.78 -11.16 -22.78
N ARG A 819 69.72 -9.82 -22.59
CA ARG A 819 70.66 -8.86 -21.99
C ARG A 819 69.94 -7.70 -21.23
N SER A 820 70.70 -6.92 -20.47
CA SER A 820 70.30 -5.79 -19.60
C SER A 820 70.31 -4.40 -20.28
N GLU A 821 69.93 -3.36 -19.50
CA GLU A 821 70.20 -1.91 -19.70
C GLU A 821 69.40 -1.15 -20.79
N ASP A 822 69.01 0.13 -20.62
CA ASP A 822 68.78 0.93 -19.38
C ASP A 822 67.98 2.23 -19.66
N THR A 823 67.42 2.83 -18.61
CA THR A 823 67.03 4.27 -18.43
C THR A 823 65.95 4.98 -19.28
N ALA A 824 65.29 5.91 -18.57
CA ALA A 824 64.80 7.23 -18.99
C ALA A 824 63.40 7.40 -19.62
N SER A 825 62.84 8.59 -19.39
CA SER A 825 61.45 8.98 -19.62
C SER A 825 61.33 10.28 -20.42
N ARG A 826 60.20 10.44 -21.14
CA ARG A 826 59.57 11.74 -21.46
C ARG A 826 58.18 11.53 -22.05
N GLY A 827 57.24 12.41 -21.72
CA GLY A 827 55.93 12.50 -22.37
C GLY A 827 55.92 13.57 -23.47
N VAL A 828 54.85 13.59 -24.28
CA VAL A 828 54.60 14.60 -25.31
C VAL A 828 53.13 15.02 -25.26
N THR A 829 52.90 16.32 -25.13
CA THR A 829 51.62 17.00 -25.40
C THR A 829 51.64 17.56 -26.82
N LEU A 830 50.52 17.48 -27.55
CA LEU A 830 50.29 18.18 -28.81
C LEU A 830 48.85 18.73 -28.84
N GLU A 831 48.73 20.00 -29.23
CA GLU A 831 47.47 20.73 -29.49
C GLU A 831 47.41 21.14 -30.97
N ASP A 832 46.36 21.90 -31.33
CA ASP A 832 46.13 22.57 -32.63
C ASP A 832 45.80 21.69 -33.86
N LYS A 833 44.93 22.11 -34.80
CA LYS A 833 43.94 23.21 -34.87
C LYS A 833 42.86 22.88 -35.96
N PRO A 834 41.72 23.59 -36.05
CA PRO A 834 40.68 23.35 -37.06
C PRO A 834 40.70 24.35 -38.24
N MET A 835 40.05 23.96 -39.35
CA MET A 835 39.57 24.70 -40.56
C MET A 835 39.22 23.61 -41.60
N ASP A 836 38.32 23.68 -42.60
CA ASP A 836 37.08 24.40 -42.98
C ASP A 836 36.35 23.42 -43.95
N ASP A 837 35.11 23.54 -44.46
CA ASP A 837 34.07 24.59 -44.52
C ASP A 837 32.72 24.10 -43.94
#